data_AF-A0A1G6WNW5-F1
#
_entry.id   AF-A0A1G6WNW5-F1
#
_cell.length_a   1.000
_cell.length_b   1.000
_cell.length_c   1.000
_cell.angle_alpha   90.00
_cell.angle_beta   90.00
_cell.angle_gamma   90.00
#
_symmetry.space_group_name_H-M   'P 1'
#
loop_
_entity.id
_entity.type
_entity.pdbx_description
1 polymer ?
#
loop_
_entity_poly.entity_id
_entity_poly.type
_entity_poly.pdbx_seq_one_letter_code
_entity_poly.pdbx_strand_id
1 'polypeptide(L)'
;MTEPRPSARVRALLEALSTSEKVSLLHQRTPVVEHVGLAASHTGNEALHGVAWLGRATVFCQAVGLGATWDPDLLRRVGEAVGTEARAMHNLDPGVGLNVWAPVVNPLRHPAWGRNEEGYSEDPHLTAELATAYAGGLRGDHPRWWRVTPTLKHLCAYNVEDHRDVVSVQVPPRVLHEYELPAFLGPLSAGVVGAVMPSYNLVNGRAAHLSADLLDAVREASPHSLAVVSDAYAPGNVFRVQRPGLDPVEAFALVVRAGVDSVTEDDDRPATTLERLGQALERGLLSEEDVDRAAARVLSLRELTGELDGEDPWASLGAEHVASAEHAALAREAATAAVVVLTNPGGALPLPAGRRLAVVGPLADEVLTDWYSGSLPYRVSLADAVRERDADAPASVPGDDLVVLRVADGAGAGGAAAPGGAAAAPRWLGLDARATLRTSGLAGAAEWRWRDWGDGVLTLRTSTGLLGSPDGRALVADAERVGGWEVQQSFRVERHPDGTASLLHLGTGRWVHLRPDGVAEVGARTARHSARFEVSVVRSGLAEAVEVAGRAETVLVAVGNDPHLNGRETADRPDLRLPPTQVALVRALVRAGRQVVLVVVSSYPYVLDDDLAALPVVWSSHGGQELGHAVLDVLTGDAEPRGRLPQPWPRHEADVGDRFDYDLLGRQTTWWSPVEPRFALGHGLHYATTAWHGARASVGDGVVTVQVEVSGGGRTAPEVVQVYGRALGAEDAPRRLLAHRRVDVAPGETVRVELEVPLERLSLWDVTADGWWRPARHRLEVAASASDVRAELEVDVPVVERGWHRPRVRPVRAECFDSWSGLEIVATGDLRGHALQARDHRSGTARYGRLRTEGAGQVVLRLRPAEGADACAGQVVARLRGSRGEVVEATTDGIPRELVLEAPDAGPHDLEVTLTGPAQLLEVTAR
;
A
#
# COMPACT_ATOMS: atom_id res chain seq x y z
N MET A 1 -1.99 -27.00 12.37
CA MET A 1 -0.95 -27.42 13.36
C MET A 1 -1.29 -26.71 14.67
N THR A 2 -1.06 -27.30 15.84
CA THR A 2 -1.31 -26.60 17.12
C THR A 2 -0.22 -25.54 17.34
N GLU A 3 -0.60 -24.35 17.81
CA GLU A 3 0.32 -23.24 18.10
C GLU A 3 1.53 -23.69 18.96
N PRO A 4 2.76 -23.20 18.68
CA PRO A 4 3.93 -23.52 19.47
C PRO A 4 3.73 -23.14 20.94
N ARG A 5 4.02 -24.06 21.86
CA ARG A 5 3.94 -23.76 23.30
C ARG A 5 5.01 -22.74 23.68
N PRO A 6 4.72 -21.80 24.61
CA PRO A 6 5.74 -20.89 25.13
C PRO A 6 6.92 -21.67 25.73
N SER A 7 8.12 -21.09 25.62
CA SER A 7 9.34 -21.70 26.15
C SER A 7 9.25 -21.90 27.67
N ALA A 8 10.15 -22.71 28.23
CA ALA A 8 10.25 -22.84 29.69
C ALA A 8 10.60 -21.50 30.37
N ARG A 9 11.37 -20.63 29.69
CA ARG A 9 11.76 -19.31 30.19
C ARG A 9 10.57 -18.36 30.23
N VAL A 10 9.81 -18.27 29.15
CA VAL A 10 8.59 -17.45 29.09
C VAL A 10 7.57 -17.91 30.14
N ARG A 11 7.35 -19.22 30.29
CA ARG A 11 6.46 -19.75 31.33
C ARG A 11 6.92 -19.39 32.74
N ALA A 12 8.22 -19.52 33.03
CA ALA A 12 8.76 -19.15 34.34
C ALA A 12 8.60 -17.66 34.65
N LEU A 13 8.74 -16.78 33.64
CA LEU A 13 8.47 -15.35 33.80
C LEU A 13 6.99 -15.10 34.09
N LEU A 14 6.08 -15.69 33.32
CA LEU A 14 4.64 -15.55 33.54
C LEU A 14 4.20 -16.06 34.91
N GLU A 15 4.77 -17.16 35.41
CA GLU A 15 4.48 -17.67 36.75
C GLU A 15 4.96 -16.73 37.87
N ALA A 16 6.02 -15.95 37.62
CA ALA A 16 6.59 -15.02 38.59
C ALA A 16 5.92 -13.63 38.58
N LEU A 17 5.33 -13.21 37.46
CA LEU A 17 4.65 -11.93 37.31
C LEU A 17 3.28 -11.93 37.99
N SER A 18 2.94 -10.83 38.65
CA SER A 18 1.56 -10.56 39.09
C SER A 18 0.62 -10.30 37.90
N THR A 19 -0.68 -10.43 38.10
CA THR A 19 -1.69 -10.12 37.08
C THR A 19 -1.56 -8.70 36.53
N SER A 20 -1.30 -7.69 37.39
CA SER A 20 -1.10 -6.31 36.94
C SER A 20 0.17 -6.13 36.11
N GLU A 21 1.24 -6.84 36.44
CA GLU A 21 2.48 -6.77 35.66
C GLU A 21 2.31 -7.46 34.31
N LYS A 22 1.57 -8.58 34.24
CA LYS A 22 1.20 -9.22 32.97
C LYS A 22 0.37 -8.30 32.08
N VAL A 23 -0.63 -7.61 32.65
CA VAL A 23 -1.43 -6.61 31.92
C VAL A 23 -0.54 -5.48 31.37
N SER A 24 0.47 -5.06 32.12
CA SER A 24 1.41 -4.01 31.66
C SER A 24 2.21 -4.39 30.42
N LEU A 25 2.36 -5.70 30.14
CA LEU A 25 3.04 -6.20 28.95
C LEU A 25 2.21 -6.07 27.67
N LEU A 26 0.89 -5.88 27.78
CA LEU A 26 0.01 -5.77 26.63
C LEU A 26 0.05 -4.39 25.97
N HIS A 27 0.64 -3.38 26.59
CA HIS A 27 0.81 -2.05 25.98
C HIS A 27 2.11 -1.98 25.15
N GLN A 28 2.14 -1.19 24.08
CA GLN A 28 3.33 -1.03 23.22
C GLN A 28 4.61 -0.62 24.00
N ARG A 29 4.47 0.20 25.05
CA ARG A 29 5.54 0.53 26.01
C ARG A 29 5.38 -0.34 27.25
N THR A 30 6.31 -1.27 27.46
CA THR A 30 6.33 -2.12 28.66
C THR A 30 7.29 -1.56 29.71
N PRO A 31 6.93 -1.54 30.99
CA PRO A 31 7.78 -1.00 32.05
C PRO A 31 8.87 -2.00 32.47
N VAL A 32 9.85 -1.52 33.25
CA VAL A 32 10.78 -2.39 33.97
C VAL A 32 10.02 -3.19 35.03
N VAL A 33 10.32 -4.48 35.15
CA VAL A 33 9.87 -5.34 36.27
C VAL A 33 11.09 -5.91 36.99
N GLU A 34 11.55 -5.19 38.01
CA GLU A 34 12.86 -5.41 38.64
C GLU A 34 13.00 -6.80 39.26
N HIS A 35 11.96 -7.30 39.94
CA HIS A 35 12.05 -8.53 40.73
C HIS A 35 12.18 -9.82 39.89
N VAL A 36 11.85 -9.76 38.60
CA VAL A 36 12.08 -10.84 37.62
C VAL A 36 13.18 -10.49 36.60
N GLY A 37 13.82 -9.32 36.75
CA GLY A 37 14.88 -8.85 35.87
C GLY A 37 14.41 -8.52 34.44
N LEU A 38 13.17 -8.07 34.26
CA LEU A 38 12.64 -7.70 32.95
C LEU A 38 12.90 -6.21 32.69
N ALA A 39 13.69 -5.90 31.66
CA ALA A 39 13.90 -4.51 31.24
C ALA A 39 12.64 -3.94 30.57
N ALA A 40 12.52 -2.60 30.57
CA ALA A 40 11.53 -1.91 29.75
C ALA A 40 11.76 -2.24 28.28
N SER A 41 10.68 -2.29 27.50
CA SER A 41 10.76 -2.53 26.06
C SER A 41 9.72 -1.73 25.30
N HIS A 42 9.91 -1.63 24.00
CA HIS A 42 8.98 -1.03 23.07
C HIS A 42 8.68 -2.01 21.93
N THR A 43 7.40 -2.30 21.73
CA THR A 43 6.92 -3.05 20.57
C THR A 43 6.60 -2.05 19.46
N GLY A 44 7.55 -1.84 18.57
CA GLY A 44 7.37 -0.99 17.40
C GLY A 44 8.58 -0.13 17.05
N ASN A 45 8.91 -0.10 15.76
CA ASN A 45 9.86 0.80 15.11
C ASN A 45 9.64 0.68 13.60
N GLU A 46 9.61 1.78 12.86
CA GLU A 46 9.34 1.72 11.42
C GLU A 46 10.60 1.44 10.62
N ALA A 47 10.48 0.53 9.66
CA ALA A 47 11.61 0.01 8.90
C ALA A 47 11.20 -0.33 7.45
N LEU A 48 10.35 0.48 6.82
CA LEU A 48 9.76 0.17 5.51
C LEU A 48 10.82 0.08 4.40
N HIS A 49 11.68 1.10 4.29
CA HIS A 49 12.74 1.21 3.28
C HIS A 49 14.00 1.91 3.85
N GLY A 50 14.26 1.65 5.13
CA GLY A 50 15.16 2.42 5.98
C GLY A 50 14.54 2.56 7.36
N VAL A 51 15.36 2.79 8.39
CA VAL A 51 14.82 3.05 9.74
C VAL A 51 14.21 4.45 9.78
N ALA A 52 12.95 4.57 10.17
CA ALA A 52 12.24 5.84 10.19
C ALA A 52 12.23 6.51 11.57
N TRP A 53 12.04 7.84 11.58
CA TRP A 53 11.81 8.67 12.78
C TRP A 53 12.94 8.78 13.82
N LEU A 54 13.93 7.89 13.78
CA LEU A 54 15.02 7.82 14.76
C LEU A 54 16.24 8.68 14.39
N GLY A 55 16.04 9.73 13.59
CA GLY A 55 17.10 10.63 13.14
C GLY A 55 17.79 10.16 11.85
N ARG A 56 19.10 10.37 11.75
CA ARG A 56 19.89 10.08 10.54
C ARG A 56 19.95 8.56 10.30
N ALA A 57 19.49 8.10 9.14
CA ALA A 57 19.48 6.69 8.72
C ALA A 57 19.65 6.59 7.20
N THR A 58 20.08 5.44 6.68
CA THR A 58 20.06 5.23 5.22
C THR A 58 18.60 5.22 4.72
N VAL A 59 18.33 5.97 3.65
CA VAL A 59 17.00 5.98 2.99
C VAL A 59 17.15 5.34 1.61
N PHE A 60 16.59 4.14 1.46
CA PHE A 60 16.54 3.42 0.20
C PHE A 60 15.41 3.96 -0.68
N CYS A 61 15.27 3.44 -1.90
CA CYS A 61 14.08 3.72 -2.69
C CYS A 61 12.84 3.15 -2.00
N GLN A 62 11.68 3.78 -2.21
CA GLN A 62 10.40 3.29 -1.68
C GLN A 62 10.16 1.81 -2.00
N ALA A 63 9.34 1.14 -1.19
CA ALA A 63 9.08 -0.29 -1.33
C ALA A 63 8.55 -0.67 -2.73
N VAL A 64 7.76 0.19 -3.39
CA VAL A 64 7.35 -0.02 -4.80
C VAL A 64 8.55 0.00 -5.77
N GLY A 65 9.57 0.80 -5.49
CA GLY A 65 10.83 0.79 -6.23
C GLY A 65 11.66 -0.47 -5.97
N LEU A 66 11.75 -0.91 -4.71
CA LEU A 66 12.33 -2.21 -4.36
C LEU A 66 11.57 -3.35 -5.07
N GLY A 67 10.25 -3.24 -5.15
CA GLY A 67 9.36 -4.11 -5.92
C GLY A 67 9.74 -4.17 -7.40
N ALA A 68 10.05 -3.01 -7.99
CA ALA A 68 10.48 -2.91 -9.38
C ALA A 68 11.83 -3.60 -9.66
N THR A 69 12.59 -3.93 -8.62
CA THR A 69 13.82 -4.69 -8.78
C THR A 69 13.55 -6.15 -9.09
N TRP A 70 12.44 -6.80 -8.69
CA TRP A 70 12.27 -8.25 -8.89
C TRP A 70 13.48 -9.09 -8.41
N ASP A 71 14.14 -8.63 -7.34
CA ASP A 71 15.44 -9.15 -6.89
C ASP A 71 15.42 -9.51 -5.41
N PRO A 72 15.05 -10.75 -5.06
CA PRO A 72 15.02 -11.19 -3.67
C PRO A 72 16.39 -11.07 -3.00
N ASP A 73 17.50 -11.32 -3.71
CA ASP A 73 18.84 -11.25 -3.13
C ASP A 73 19.21 -9.81 -2.75
N LEU A 74 18.88 -8.84 -3.61
CA LEU A 74 19.03 -7.43 -3.29
C LEU A 74 18.15 -7.02 -2.11
N LEU A 75 16.87 -7.42 -2.08
CA LEU A 75 15.97 -7.08 -0.97
C LEU A 75 16.43 -7.69 0.36
N ARG A 76 17.01 -8.88 0.35
CA ARG A 76 17.63 -9.48 1.54
C ARG A 76 18.79 -8.63 2.04
N ARG A 77 19.66 -8.14 1.15
CA ARG A 77 20.77 -7.23 1.51
C ARG A 77 20.27 -5.88 2.04
N VAL A 78 19.21 -5.32 1.45
CA VAL A 78 18.59 -4.10 1.95
C VAL A 78 18.00 -4.33 3.34
N GLY A 79 17.25 -5.42 3.55
CA GLY A 79 16.73 -5.79 4.87
C GLY A 79 17.84 -6.03 5.90
N GLU A 80 18.98 -6.58 5.47
CA GLU A 80 20.17 -6.77 6.31
C GLU A 80 20.77 -5.44 6.76
N ALA A 81 20.92 -4.48 5.86
CA ALA A 81 21.37 -3.13 6.19
C ALA A 81 20.41 -2.44 7.16
N VAL A 82 19.09 -2.47 6.87
CA VAL A 82 18.06 -1.84 7.72
C VAL A 82 18.00 -2.48 9.10
N GLY A 83 18.06 -3.82 9.19
CA GLY A 83 18.07 -4.53 10.47
C GLY A 83 19.33 -4.23 11.28
N THR A 84 20.47 -4.03 10.61
CA THR A 84 21.74 -3.63 11.23
C THR A 84 21.65 -2.22 11.81
N GLU A 85 21.08 -1.27 11.06
CA GLU A 85 20.85 0.09 11.57
C GLU A 85 19.86 0.09 12.74
N ALA A 86 18.74 -0.62 12.63
CA ALA A 86 17.73 -0.70 13.69
C ALA A 86 18.30 -1.27 14.99
N ARG A 87 19.09 -2.34 14.91
CA ARG A 87 19.78 -2.92 16.07
C ARG A 87 20.86 -2.01 16.62
N ALA A 88 21.65 -1.35 15.76
CA ALA A 88 22.64 -0.36 16.20
C ALA A 88 21.98 0.81 16.96
N MET A 89 20.85 1.31 16.47
CA MET A 89 20.07 2.35 17.13
C MET A 89 19.50 1.90 18.47
N HIS A 90 19.02 0.65 18.57
CA HIS A 90 18.62 0.06 19.85
C HIS A 90 19.78 -0.05 20.86
N ASN A 91 20.96 -0.45 20.41
CA ASN A 91 22.13 -0.52 21.29
C ASN A 91 22.57 0.87 21.82
N LEU A 92 22.31 1.93 21.05
CA LEU A 92 22.56 3.32 21.45
C LEU A 92 21.46 3.88 22.35
N ASP A 93 20.21 3.50 22.11
CA ASP A 93 19.03 3.88 22.90
C ASP A 93 18.10 2.66 23.10
N PRO A 94 18.13 2.01 24.27
CA PRO A 94 17.24 0.89 24.59
C PRO A 94 15.74 1.21 24.52
N GLY A 95 15.34 2.48 24.41
CA GLY A 95 13.96 2.90 24.17
C GLY A 95 13.46 2.64 22.74
N VAL A 96 14.36 2.33 21.80
CA VAL A 96 14.03 1.91 20.43
C VAL A 96 13.58 0.45 20.42
N GLY A 97 12.48 0.15 19.75
CA GLY A 97 11.96 -1.22 19.68
C GLY A 97 12.75 -2.10 18.70
N LEU A 98 12.97 -3.37 19.08
CA LEU A 98 13.51 -4.41 18.19
C LEU A 98 12.43 -5.16 17.42
N ASN A 99 11.16 -4.94 17.74
CA ASN A 99 10.05 -5.31 16.86
C ASN A 99 9.84 -4.21 15.83
N VAL A 100 10.09 -4.52 14.56
CA VAL A 100 10.02 -3.56 13.45
C VAL A 100 8.75 -3.76 12.64
N TRP A 101 8.08 -2.67 12.27
CA TRP A 101 6.81 -2.63 11.55
C TRP A 101 6.99 -2.66 10.04
N ALA A 102 7.64 -3.71 9.55
CA ALA A 102 7.85 -3.96 8.14
C ALA A 102 8.06 -5.46 7.88
N PRO A 103 7.83 -5.96 6.66
CA PRO A 103 7.33 -5.24 5.48
C PRO A 103 5.81 -5.00 5.43
N VAL A 104 5.39 -4.05 4.58
CA VAL A 104 4.01 -3.94 4.09
C VAL A 104 3.82 -4.93 2.94
N VAL A 105 2.80 -5.79 3.02
CA VAL A 105 2.57 -6.88 2.05
C VAL A 105 1.19 -6.84 1.41
N ASN A 106 0.43 -5.77 1.61
CA ASN A 106 -0.81 -5.57 0.86
C ASN A 106 -0.49 -5.49 -0.64
N PRO A 107 -1.08 -6.35 -1.50
CA PRO A 107 -0.86 -6.28 -2.93
C PRO A 107 -1.31 -4.92 -3.49
N LEU A 108 -0.63 -4.42 -4.53
CA LEU A 108 -0.94 -3.15 -5.20
C LEU A 108 -2.23 -3.25 -6.05
N ARG A 109 -3.37 -3.43 -5.38
CA ARG A 109 -4.67 -3.72 -6.01
C ARG A 109 -5.18 -2.58 -6.87
N HIS A 110 -5.17 -1.35 -6.35
CA HIS A 110 -5.72 -0.19 -7.04
C HIS A 110 -4.68 0.94 -7.09
N PRO A 111 -4.39 1.52 -8.28
CA PRO A 111 -3.32 2.50 -8.45
C PRO A 111 -3.55 3.85 -7.76
N ALA A 112 -4.78 4.13 -7.33
CA ALA A 112 -5.12 5.31 -6.55
C ALA A 112 -4.90 5.15 -5.04
N TRP A 113 -4.55 3.94 -4.56
CA TRP A 113 -4.37 3.70 -3.13
C TRP A 113 -3.31 4.63 -2.55
N GLY A 114 -3.64 5.40 -1.52
CA GLY A 114 -2.76 6.40 -0.92
C GLY A 114 -1.41 5.85 -0.46
N ARG A 115 -1.36 4.58 -0.03
CA ARG A 115 -0.13 3.91 0.43
C ARG A 115 0.50 2.97 -0.61
N ASN A 116 0.19 3.17 -1.90
CA ASN A 116 0.77 2.36 -2.99
C ASN A 116 2.31 2.32 -2.98
N GLU A 117 2.97 3.38 -2.51
CA GLU A 117 4.43 3.45 -2.34
C GLU A 117 5.01 2.41 -1.38
N GLU A 118 4.19 1.88 -0.47
CA GLU A 118 4.62 0.97 0.57
C GLU A 118 4.55 -0.52 0.17
N GLY A 119 3.80 -0.84 -0.89
CA GLY A 119 3.69 -2.22 -1.37
C GLY A 119 4.74 -2.59 -2.42
N TYR A 120 4.95 -3.89 -2.62
CA TYR A 120 5.97 -4.40 -3.56
C TYR A 120 5.44 -4.70 -4.96
N SER A 121 4.24 -5.28 -5.09
CA SER A 121 3.69 -5.71 -6.38
C SER A 121 2.17 -5.88 -6.31
N GLU A 122 1.49 -5.80 -7.45
CA GLU A 122 0.08 -6.23 -7.54
C GLU A 122 -0.07 -7.77 -7.47
N ASP A 123 1.00 -8.51 -7.77
CA ASP A 123 1.02 -9.96 -7.68
C ASP A 123 1.35 -10.38 -6.24
N PRO A 124 0.48 -11.20 -5.60
CA PRO A 124 0.66 -11.52 -4.20
C PRO A 124 1.81 -12.49 -3.93
N HIS A 125 2.28 -13.25 -4.94
CA HIS A 125 3.38 -14.19 -4.75
C HIS A 125 4.73 -13.53 -4.94
N LEU A 126 4.87 -12.64 -5.92
CA LEU A 126 6.03 -11.76 -6.02
C LEU A 126 6.13 -10.89 -4.75
N THR A 127 5.01 -10.34 -4.26
CA THR A 127 4.97 -9.63 -2.98
C THR A 127 5.46 -10.52 -1.84
N ALA A 128 4.95 -11.75 -1.73
CA ALA A 128 5.38 -12.71 -0.71
C ALA A 128 6.89 -13.01 -0.78
N GLU A 129 7.43 -13.24 -1.98
CA GLU A 129 8.84 -13.57 -2.20
C GLU A 129 9.76 -12.42 -1.79
N LEU A 130 9.46 -11.21 -2.27
CA LEU A 130 10.21 -10.00 -1.96
C LEU A 130 10.13 -9.64 -0.47
N ALA A 131 8.94 -9.76 0.13
CA ALA A 131 8.75 -9.56 1.56
C ALA A 131 9.48 -10.62 2.40
N THR A 132 9.51 -11.88 1.96
CA THR A 132 10.25 -12.95 2.62
C THR A 132 11.75 -12.64 2.63
N ALA A 133 12.29 -12.17 1.50
CA ALA A 133 13.69 -11.80 1.41
C ALA A 133 14.03 -10.60 2.32
N TYR A 134 13.24 -9.53 2.26
CA TYR A 134 13.43 -8.35 3.11
C TYR A 134 13.34 -8.69 4.59
N ALA A 135 12.29 -9.41 5.01
CA ALA A 135 12.11 -9.86 6.39
C ALA A 135 13.22 -10.83 6.84
N GLY A 136 13.69 -11.71 5.94
CA GLY A 136 14.84 -12.57 6.19
C GLY A 136 16.13 -11.76 6.45
N GLY A 137 16.36 -10.71 5.66
CA GLY A 137 17.45 -9.77 5.88
C GLY A 137 17.36 -9.05 7.23
N LEU A 138 16.18 -8.55 7.58
CA LEU A 138 15.90 -7.93 8.88
C LEU A 138 16.19 -8.89 10.04
N ARG A 139 15.67 -10.12 9.96
CA ARG A 139 15.87 -11.19 10.94
C ARG A 139 17.34 -11.58 11.10
N GLY A 140 18.09 -11.65 10.01
CA GLY A 140 19.47 -12.14 9.98
C GLY A 140 19.59 -13.67 10.08
N ASP A 141 20.81 -14.18 9.85
CA ASP A 141 21.05 -15.62 9.68
C ASP A 141 21.50 -16.35 10.96
N HIS A 142 21.54 -15.66 12.09
CA HIS A 142 21.98 -16.29 13.33
C HIS A 142 20.98 -17.41 13.74
N PRO A 143 21.46 -18.63 14.08
CA PRO A 143 20.59 -19.82 14.17
C PRO A 143 19.60 -19.81 15.35
N ARG A 144 19.81 -18.93 16.34
CA ARG A 144 18.97 -18.79 17.53
C ARG A 144 18.39 -17.38 17.66
N TRP A 145 19.26 -16.40 17.85
CA TRP A 145 18.92 -14.99 18.03
C TRP A 145 18.64 -14.26 16.72
N TRP A 146 17.61 -13.44 16.71
CA TRP A 146 17.21 -12.59 15.61
C TRP A 146 17.78 -11.19 15.81
N ARG A 147 18.22 -10.55 14.72
CA ARG A 147 18.72 -9.18 14.75
C ARG A 147 17.60 -8.19 15.06
N VAL A 148 16.44 -8.32 14.43
CA VAL A 148 15.18 -7.67 14.82
C VAL A 148 14.02 -8.64 14.54
N THR A 149 12.81 -8.36 15.04
CA THR A 149 11.60 -9.15 14.74
C THR A 149 10.71 -8.42 13.74
N PRO A 150 10.62 -8.89 12.48
CA PRO A 150 9.75 -8.29 11.48
C PRO A 150 8.26 -8.47 11.79
N THR A 151 7.46 -7.49 11.38
CA THR A 151 6.00 -7.46 11.51
C THR A 151 5.37 -7.27 10.14
N LEU A 152 4.63 -8.26 9.63
CA LEU A 152 3.88 -8.07 8.39
C LEU A 152 2.68 -7.18 8.63
N LYS A 153 2.43 -6.24 7.71
CA LYS A 153 1.26 -5.36 7.78
C LYS A 153 0.65 -5.08 6.39
N HIS A 154 -0.64 -4.80 6.26
CA HIS A 154 -1.68 -4.79 7.28
C HIS A 154 -2.73 -5.85 6.92
N LEU A 155 -3.00 -6.76 7.84
CA LEU A 155 -3.85 -7.93 7.65
C LEU A 155 -5.34 -7.56 7.81
N CYS A 156 -6.17 -7.53 6.77
CA CYS A 156 -5.89 -7.70 5.33
C CYS A 156 -6.81 -6.79 4.49
N ALA A 157 -6.68 -6.84 3.15
CA ALA A 157 -7.53 -6.09 2.21
C ALA A 157 -7.53 -4.57 2.47
N TYR A 158 -6.35 -4.04 2.75
CA TYR A 158 -6.16 -2.64 3.09
C TYR A 158 -5.47 -1.88 1.96
N ASN A 159 -6.27 -1.53 0.95
CA ASN A 159 -5.81 -0.82 -0.25
C ASN A 159 -6.64 0.43 -0.55
N VAL A 160 -7.18 1.07 0.49
CA VAL A 160 -7.95 2.31 0.44
C VAL A 160 -7.70 3.07 1.74
N GLU A 161 -7.26 4.32 1.63
CA GLU A 161 -7.06 5.21 2.78
C GLU A 161 -8.29 6.05 3.10
N ASP A 162 -9.09 6.39 2.08
CA ASP A 162 -10.32 7.14 2.27
C ASP A 162 -11.28 6.34 3.16
N HIS A 163 -11.66 6.92 4.29
CA HIS A 163 -12.51 6.26 5.29
C HIS A 163 -11.93 4.95 5.84
N ARG A 164 -10.59 4.81 5.87
CA ARG A 164 -9.86 3.59 6.26
C ARG A 164 -10.32 2.91 7.54
N ASP A 165 -10.87 3.67 8.49
CA ASP A 165 -11.27 3.21 9.82
C ASP A 165 -12.74 2.79 9.92
N VAL A 166 -13.56 3.09 8.91
CA VAL A 166 -15.01 2.77 8.90
C VAL A 166 -15.50 2.06 7.64
N VAL A 167 -14.71 2.07 6.57
CA VAL A 167 -15.06 1.39 5.32
C VAL A 167 -15.08 -0.12 5.53
N SER A 168 -16.14 -0.77 5.04
CA SER A 168 -16.26 -2.23 5.01
C SER A 168 -16.10 -2.74 3.59
N VAL A 169 -14.97 -3.37 3.32
CA VAL A 169 -14.67 -3.97 2.02
C VAL A 169 -15.20 -5.41 1.95
N GLN A 170 -15.67 -5.80 0.77
CA GLN A 170 -16.30 -7.10 0.53
C GLN A 170 -15.27 -8.04 -0.10
N VAL A 171 -14.76 -9.00 0.67
CA VAL A 171 -13.72 -9.93 0.25
C VAL A 171 -14.31 -11.35 0.22
N PRO A 172 -14.74 -11.83 -0.96
CA PRO A 172 -15.20 -13.21 -1.10
C PRO A 172 -14.10 -14.21 -0.74
N PRO A 173 -14.42 -15.42 -0.22
CA PRO A 173 -13.40 -16.39 0.19
C PRO A 173 -12.39 -16.74 -0.89
N ARG A 174 -12.79 -16.79 -2.16
CA ARG A 174 -11.86 -17.04 -3.27
C ARG A 174 -10.82 -15.92 -3.41
N VAL A 175 -11.23 -14.65 -3.30
CA VAL A 175 -10.31 -13.50 -3.32
C VAL A 175 -9.40 -13.54 -2.09
N LEU A 176 -9.95 -13.84 -0.91
CA LEU A 176 -9.17 -13.96 0.32
C LEU A 176 -8.03 -14.98 0.16
N HIS A 177 -8.33 -16.17 -0.37
CA HIS A 177 -7.37 -17.26 -0.48
C HIS A 177 -6.44 -17.19 -1.71
N GLU A 178 -6.89 -16.64 -2.84
CA GLU A 178 -6.09 -16.55 -4.07
C GLU A 178 -5.35 -15.21 -4.23
N TYR A 179 -5.72 -14.15 -3.51
CA TYR A 179 -5.13 -12.81 -3.67
C TYR A 179 -4.58 -12.21 -2.38
N GLU A 180 -5.38 -12.14 -1.31
CA GLU A 180 -4.97 -11.43 -0.08
C GLU A 180 -3.99 -12.24 0.78
N LEU A 181 -4.40 -13.44 1.22
CA LEU A 181 -3.61 -14.27 2.13
C LEU A 181 -2.25 -14.72 1.57
N PRO A 182 -2.09 -15.06 0.28
CA PRO A 182 -0.80 -15.54 -0.22
C PRO A 182 0.38 -14.60 0.06
N ALA A 183 0.15 -13.28 0.06
CA ALA A 183 1.18 -12.28 0.38
C ALA A 183 1.69 -12.37 1.84
N PHE A 184 0.85 -12.85 2.76
CA PHE A 184 1.21 -13.07 4.16
C PHE A 184 1.76 -14.47 4.42
N LEU A 185 1.14 -15.49 3.82
CA LEU A 185 1.45 -16.89 4.12
C LEU A 185 2.89 -17.27 3.73
N GLY A 186 3.43 -16.71 2.65
CA GLY A 186 4.81 -16.97 2.22
C GLY A 186 5.85 -16.61 3.31
N PRO A 187 5.97 -15.34 3.72
CA PRO A 187 6.92 -14.94 4.76
C PRO A 187 6.66 -15.61 6.12
N LEU A 188 5.38 -15.85 6.48
CA LEU A 188 5.03 -16.54 7.72
C LEU A 188 5.54 -17.99 7.73
N SER A 189 5.25 -18.76 6.67
CA SER A 189 5.68 -20.15 6.57
C SER A 189 7.20 -20.31 6.38
N ALA A 190 7.88 -19.28 5.86
CA ALA A 190 9.33 -19.23 5.82
C ALA A 190 9.98 -19.02 7.21
N GLY A 191 9.21 -18.66 8.24
CA GLY A 191 9.71 -18.49 9.60
C GLY A 191 10.60 -17.25 9.79
N VAL A 192 10.43 -16.22 8.95
CA VAL A 192 11.21 -14.98 9.00
C VAL A 192 10.47 -13.81 9.67
N VAL A 193 9.27 -14.06 10.18
CA VAL A 193 8.36 -13.06 10.75
C VAL A 193 8.04 -13.40 12.20
N GLY A 194 8.12 -12.40 13.08
CA GLY A 194 7.80 -12.55 14.51
C GLY A 194 6.40 -12.05 14.88
N ALA A 195 5.85 -11.11 14.09
CA ALA A 195 4.55 -10.52 14.35
C ALA A 195 3.73 -10.22 13.08
N VAL A 196 2.44 -9.97 13.27
CA VAL A 196 1.54 -9.44 12.24
C VAL A 196 0.72 -8.26 12.79
N MET A 197 0.33 -7.35 11.92
CA MET A 197 -0.46 -6.17 12.26
C MET A 197 -1.80 -6.17 11.51
N PRO A 198 -2.96 -6.18 12.19
CA PRO A 198 -4.27 -6.08 11.54
C PRO A 198 -4.52 -4.67 10.97
N SER A 199 -5.28 -4.57 9.89
CA SER A 199 -5.59 -3.29 9.21
C SER A 199 -6.67 -2.46 9.90
N TYR A 200 -6.77 -1.17 9.53
CA TYR A 200 -7.79 -0.27 10.09
C TYR A 200 -9.23 -0.62 9.68
N ASN A 201 -9.42 -1.15 8.48
CA ASN A 201 -10.73 -1.27 7.85
C ASN A 201 -11.57 -2.40 8.43
N LEU A 202 -12.84 -2.41 8.03
CA LEU A 202 -13.70 -3.57 8.19
C LEU A 202 -13.54 -4.46 6.97
N VAL A 203 -13.49 -5.77 7.20
CA VAL A 203 -13.55 -6.79 6.15
C VAL A 203 -14.83 -7.58 6.38
N ASN A 204 -15.71 -7.63 5.37
CA ASN A 204 -16.97 -8.37 5.45
C ASN A 204 -17.83 -7.97 6.68
N GLY A 205 -17.83 -6.68 7.01
CA GLY A 205 -18.59 -6.10 8.12
C GLY A 205 -17.97 -6.25 9.50
N ARG A 206 -16.75 -6.81 9.64
CA ARG A 206 -16.03 -6.90 10.92
C ARG A 206 -14.73 -6.10 10.89
N ALA A 207 -14.44 -5.38 11.97
CA ALA A 207 -13.13 -4.75 12.16
C ALA A 207 -12.01 -5.79 12.12
N ALA A 208 -10.90 -5.53 11.42
CA ALA A 208 -9.82 -6.51 11.31
C ALA A 208 -9.26 -6.92 12.69
N HIS A 209 -9.15 -5.98 13.64
CA HIS A 209 -8.74 -6.23 15.03
C HIS A 209 -9.69 -7.10 15.84
N LEU A 210 -10.89 -7.38 15.34
CA LEU A 210 -11.85 -8.30 15.96
C LEU A 210 -11.94 -9.64 15.22
N SER A 211 -11.23 -9.83 14.10
CA SER A 211 -11.37 -11.00 13.22
C SER A 211 -10.54 -12.19 13.71
N ALA A 212 -10.99 -12.84 14.78
CA ALA A 212 -10.25 -13.93 15.43
C ALA A 212 -9.98 -15.13 14.51
N ASP A 213 -10.89 -15.42 13.59
CA ASP A 213 -10.71 -16.45 12.56
C ASP A 213 -9.56 -16.14 11.60
N LEU A 214 -9.42 -14.88 11.19
CA LEU A 214 -8.28 -14.45 10.36
C LEU A 214 -6.96 -14.48 11.13
N LEU A 215 -6.96 -14.02 12.39
CA LEU A 215 -5.76 -14.00 13.24
C LEU A 215 -5.28 -15.41 13.59
N ASP A 216 -6.18 -16.35 13.81
CA ASP A 216 -5.82 -17.76 14.02
C ASP A 216 -5.21 -18.37 12.75
N ALA A 217 -5.80 -18.10 11.58
CA ALA A 217 -5.33 -18.65 10.31
C ALA A 217 -3.87 -18.26 9.99
N VAL A 218 -3.48 -17.00 10.26
CA VAL A 218 -2.09 -16.56 10.05
C VAL A 218 -1.13 -17.11 11.10
N ARG A 219 -1.58 -17.30 12.35
CA ARG A 219 -0.78 -17.96 13.39
C ARG A 219 -0.47 -19.40 13.03
N GLU A 220 -1.45 -20.14 12.49
CA GLU A 220 -1.27 -21.52 12.07
C GLU A 220 -0.23 -21.69 10.95
N ALA A 221 0.00 -20.64 10.15
CA ALA A 221 0.99 -20.63 9.07
C ALA A 221 2.43 -20.39 9.55
N SER A 222 2.61 -19.88 10.77
CA SER A 222 3.92 -19.57 11.35
C SER A 222 4.52 -20.78 12.08
N PRO A 223 5.80 -21.11 11.87
CA PRO A 223 6.50 -22.13 12.66
C PRO A 223 6.87 -21.64 14.07
N HIS A 224 6.85 -20.33 14.32
CA HIS A 224 7.16 -19.69 15.60
C HIS A 224 5.89 -19.14 16.27
N SER A 225 5.96 -18.89 17.58
CA SER A 225 4.93 -18.10 18.25
C SER A 225 4.84 -16.74 17.57
N LEU A 226 3.65 -16.38 17.09
CA LEU A 226 3.40 -15.19 16.30
C LEU A 226 2.57 -14.21 17.11
N ALA A 227 3.17 -13.05 17.42
CA ALA A 227 2.47 -11.97 18.10
C ALA A 227 1.59 -11.18 17.13
N VAL A 228 0.47 -10.66 17.62
CA VAL A 228 -0.38 -9.70 16.92
C VAL A 228 -0.20 -8.35 17.59
N VAL A 229 0.38 -7.41 16.87
CA VAL A 229 0.55 -6.01 17.30
C VAL A 229 -0.54 -5.19 16.62
N SER A 230 -1.29 -4.38 17.36
CA SER A 230 -2.30 -3.54 16.69
C SER A 230 -1.64 -2.44 15.88
N ASP A 231 -2.25 -2.07 14.77
CA ASP A 231 -2.01 -0.76 14.16
C ASP A 231 -2.31 0.37 15.17
N ALA A 232 -1.67 1.51 14.99
CA ALA A 232 -1.68 2.62 15.94
C ALA A 232 -3.10 3.18 16.11
N TYR A 233 -3.58 3.31 17.35
CA TYR A 233 -4.92 3.82 17.69
C TYR A 233 -6.11 3.01 17.15
N ALA A 234 -5.88 1.92 16.41
CA ALA A 234 -6.93 1.09 15.86
C ALA A 234 -7.81 0.39 16.93
N PRO A 235 -7.29 -0.07 18.08
CA PRO A 235 -8.13 -0.57 19.17
C PRO A 235 -9.17 0.45 19.64
N GLY A 236 -8.82 1.74 19.68
CA GLY A 236 -9.75 2.81 19.97
C GLY A 236 -10.81 3.03 18.90
N ASN A 237 -10.50 2.79 17.63
CA ASN A 237 -11.47 2.94 16.53
C ASN A 237 -12.69 2.01 16.69
N VAL A 238 -12.50 0.83 17.30
CA VAL A 238 -13.55 -0.16 17.54
C VAL A 238 -14.78 0.46 18.22
N PHE A 239 -14.59 1.28 19.26
CA PHE A 239 -15.71 1.90 19.97
C PHE A 239 -15.96 3.36 19.59
N ARG A 240 -14.95 4.07 19.05
CA ARG A 240 -15.07 5.49 18.67
C ARG A 240 -15.84 5.67 17.36
N VAL A 241 -15.55 4.85 16.36
CA VAL A 241 -16.05 5.06 14.98
C VAL A 241 -16.67 3.81 14.36
N GLN A 242 -16.22 2.60 14.69
CA GLN A 242 -16.70 1.36 14.07
C GLN A 242 -17.97 0.82 14.74
N ARG A 243 -18.05 0.89 16.07
CA ARG A 243 -19.24 0.57 16.87
C ARG A 243 -19.52 1.67 17.90
N PRO A 244 -20.00 2.85 17.45
CA PRO A 244 -20.35 3.94 18.35
C PRO A 244 -21.38 3.47 19.39
N GLY A 245 -21.03 3.56 20.66
CA GLY A 245 -21.87 3.12 21.79
C GLY A 245 -21.44 1.80 22.43
N LEU A 246 -20.48 1.09 21.86
CA LEU A 246 -19.79 0.00 22.55
C LEU A 246 -19.01 0.58 23.74
N ASP A 247 -19.08 -0.08 24.89
CA ASP A 247 -18.33 0.30 26.07
C ASP A 247 -16.81 0.18 25.81
N PRO A 248 -15.99 1.21 26.12
CA PRO A 248 -14.55 1.18 25.81
C PRO A 248 -13.80 0.02 26.46
N VAL A 249 -14.20 -0.41 27.66
CA VAL A 249 -13.58 -1.55 28.37
C VAL A 249 -13.95 -2.87 27.68
N GLU A 250 -15.21 -3.04 27.29
CA GLU A 250 -15.65 -4.18 26.48
C GLU A 250 -14.94 -4.25 25.12
N ALA A 251 -14.72 -3.11 24.46
CA ALA A 251 -13.98 -3.06 23.20
C ALA A 251 -12.54 -3.57 23.35
N PHE A 252 -11.81 -3.13 24.38
CA PHE A 252 -10.45 -3.60 24.65
C PHE A 252 -10.42 -5.09 25.04
N ALA A 253 -11.42 -5.57 25.77
CA ALA A 253 -11.56 -6.99 26.05
C ALA A 253 -11.77 -7.82 24.77
N LEU A 254 -12.61 -7.34 23.84
CA LEU A 254 -12.83 -7.98 22.55
C LEU A 254 -11.56 -7.99 21.70
N VAL A 255 -10.79 -6.89 21.67
CA VAL A 255 -9.51 -6.79 20.95
C VAL A 255 -8.51 -7.86 21.44
N VAL A 256 -8.34 -8.01 22.75
CA VAL A 256 -7.44 -9.03 23.32
C VAL A 256 -7.98 -10.45 23.08
N ARG A 257 -9.29 -10.67 23.22
CA ARG A 257 -9.93 -11.98 22.95
C ARG A 257 -9.91 -12.36 21.48
N ALA A 258 -9.93 -11.39 20.57
CA ALA A 258 -9.74 -11.63 19.14
C ALA A 258 -8.33 -12.18 18.87
N GLY A 259 -7.38 -11.78 19.70
CA GLY A 259 -6.02 -12.25 19.66
C GLY A 259 -4.99 -11.15 19.47
N VAL A 260 -5.31 -9.88 19.67
CA VAL A 260 -4.29 -8.82 19.73
C VAL A 260 -3.49 -8.97 21.03
N ASP A 261 -2.16 -9.09 20.90
CA ASP A 261 -1.26 -9.37 22.02
C ASP A 261 -0.54 -8.09 22.52
N SER A 262 -0.30 -7.12 21.63
CA SER A 262 0.24 -5.80 21.97
C SER A 262 -0.64 -4.69 21.38
N VAL A 263 -1.13 -3.82 22.27
CA VAL A 263 -2.04 -2.71 22.01
C VAL A 263 -1.22 -1.43 21.83
N THR A 264 -1.30 -0.87 20.63
CA THR A 264 -0.69 0.39 20.24
C THR A 264 -1.74 1.51 20.36
N GLU A 265 -1.84 2.13 21.53
CA GLU A 265 -2.80 3.20 21.86
C GLU A 265 -2.18 4.13 22.91
N ASP A 266 -2.62 5.39 22.97
CA ASP A 266 -2.22 6.38 23.99
C ASP A 266 -0.70 6.75 23.96
N ASP A 267 -0.01 6.48 22.85
CA ASP A 267 1.41 6.77 22.62
C ASP A 267 2.35 6.12 23.68
N ASP A 268 3.12 6.94 24.39
CA ASP A 268 3.99 6.56 25.49
C ASP A 268 3.31 6.65 26.87
N ARG A 269 1.98 6.87 26.91
CA ARG A 269 1.20 7.08 28.13
C ARG A 269 0.28 5.89 28.41
N PRO A 270 0.79 4.80 29.01
CA PRO A 270 0.05 3.53 29.14
C PRO A 270 -1.19 3.59 30.04
N ALA A 271 -1.30 4.61 30.91
CA ALA A 271 -2.23 4.61 32.04
C ALA A 271 -3.68 4.30 31.65
N THR A 272 -4.20 4.94 30.59
CA THR A 272 -5.58 4.76 30.15
C THR A 272 -5.82 3.38 29.55
N THR A 273 -4.89 2.88 28.73
CA THR A 273 -4.96 1.53 28.18
C THR A 273 -4.89 0.46 29.28
N LEU A 274 -3.98 0.59 30.24
CA LEU A 274 -3.85 -0.36 31.36
C LEU A 274 -5.06 -0.33 32.29
N GLU A 275 -5.63 0.85 32.55
CA GLU A 275 -6.86 0.99 33.33
C GLU A 275 -8.02 0.22 32.66
N ARG A 276 -8.20 0.37 31.34
CA ARG A 276 -9.24 -0.35 30.60
C ARG A 276 -9.05 -1.87 30.66
N LEU A 277 -7.83 -2.35 30.44
CA LEU A 277 -7.53 -3.78 30.51
C LEU A 277 -7.70 -4.35 31.93
N GLY A 278 -7.32 -3.59 32.96
CA GLY A 278 -7.57 -3.95 34.36
C GLY A 278 -9.07 -4.03 34.68
N GLN A 279 -9.85 -3.03 34.27
CA GLN A 279 -11.31 -3.05 34.45
C GLN A 279 -11.98 -4.20 33.68
N ALA A 280 -11.44 -4.61 32.53
CA ALA A 280 -11.94 -5.76 31.79
C ALA A 280 -11.77 -7.06 32.57
N LEU A 281 -10.66 -7.24 33.30
CA LEU A 281 -10.48 -8.37 34.24
C LEU A 281 -11.44 -8.29 35.43
N GLU A 282 -11.55 -7.12 36.06
CA GLU A 282 -12.45 -6.91 37.21
C GLU A 282 -13.91 -7.22 36.86
N ARG A 283 -14.33 -6.90 35.63
CA ARG A 283 -15.67 -7.16 35.09
C ARG A 283 -15.86 -8.59 34.54
N GLY A 284 -14.82 -9.43 34.54
CA GLY A 284 -14.85 -10.78 33.96
C GLY A 284 -15.02 -10.82 32.44
N LEU A 285 -14.72 -9.71 31.75
CA LEU A 285 -14.71 -9.61 30.28
C LEU A 285 -13.42 -10.18 29.68
N LEU A 286 -12.33 -10.15 30.46
CA LEU A 286 -11.10 -10.90 30.25
C LEU A 286 -10.90 -11.89 31.39
N SER A 287 -10.31 -13.04 31.06
CA SER A 287 -9.76 -13.98 32.04
C SER A 287 -8.26 -13.76 32.21
N GLU A 288 -7.68 -14.25 33.32
CA GLU A 288 -6.20 -14.27 33.46
C GLU A 288 -5.53 -15.09 32.35
N GLU A 289 -6.20 -16.13 31.83
CA GLU A 289 -5.70 -16.94 30.70
C GLU A 289 -5.59 -16.12 29.41
N ASP A 290 -6.52 -15.18 29.17
CA ASP A 290 -6.44 -14.28 28.01
C ASP A 290 -5.21 -13.37 28.09
N VAL A 291 -4.94 -12.84 29.29
CA VAL A 291 -3.78 -11.98 29.55
C VAL A 291 -2.48 -12.78 29.50
N ASP A 292 -2.44 -13.97 30.10
CA ASP A 292 -1.28 -14.87 30.07
C ASP A 292 -0.89 -15.24 28.63
N ARG A 293 -1.90 -15.54 27.80
CA ARG A 293 -1.68 -15.87 26.39
C ARG A 293 -1.09 -14.71 25.59
N ALA A 294 -1.64 -13.50 25.77
CA ALA A 294 -1.12 -12.30 25.12
C ALA A 294 0.31 -11.95 25.60
N ALA A 295 0.51 -11.91 26.92
CA ALA A 295 1.81 -11.64 27.54
C ALA A 295 2.86 -12.68 27.13
N ALA A 296 2.50 -13.97 27.01
CA ALA A 296 3.41 -15.01 26.54
C ALA A 296 3.96 -14.69 25.14
N ARG A 297 3.11 -14.25 24.21
CA ARG A 297 3.51 -13.95 22.83
C ARG A 297 4.38 -12.70 22.74
N VAL A 298 4.07 -11.67 23.53
CA VAL A 298 4.94 -10.48 23.65
C VAL A 298 6.31 -10.85 24.22
N LEU A 299 6.37 -11.70 25.25
CA LEU A 299 7.63 -12.19 25.80
C LEU A 299 8.38 -13.08 24.80
N SER A 300 7.67 -13.90 24.01
CA SER A 300 8.28 -14.71 22.95
C SER A 300 8.94 -13.87 21.86
N LEU A 301 8.40 -12.69 21.50
CA LEU A 301 9.10 -11.75 20.61
C LEU A 301 10.47 -11.35 21.17
N ARG A 302 10.51 -11.00 22.46
CA ARG A 302 11.73 -10.57 23.16
C ARG A 302 12.72 -11.72 23.35
N GLU A 303 12.21 -12.94 23.48
CA GLU A 303 13.05 -14.14 23.49
C GLU A 303 13.79 -14.31 22.16
N LEU A 304 13.14 -14.07 21.02
CA LEU A 304 13.78 -14.20 19.70
C LEU A 304 15.00 -13.27 19.56
N THR A 305 14.97 -12.09 20.17
CA THR A 305 16.03 -11.05 20.07
C THR A 305 17.12 -11.16 21.13
N GLY A 306 17.05 -12.14 22.03
CA GLY A 306 18.02 -12.36 23.12
C GLY A 306 17.78 -11.51 24.37
N GLU A 307 16.74 -10.67 24.38
CA GLU A 307 16.46 -9.72 25.47
C GLU A 307 16.18 -10.41 26.82
N LEU A 308 15.75 -11.68 26.82
CA LEU A 308 15.44 -12.43 28.04
C LEU A 308 16.60 -13.26 28.59
N ASP A 309 17.67 -13.41 27.80
CA ASP A 309 18.76 -14.38 28.03
C ASP A 309 20.14 -13.71 28.21
N GLY A 310 20.28 -12.42 27.86
CA GLY A 310 21.54 -11.68 28.01
C GLY A 310 22.65 -12.09 27.03
N GLU A 311 22.34 -12.98 26.09
CA GLU A 311 23.18 -13.33 24.94
C GLU A 311 22.69 -12.55 23.71
N ASP A 312 23.39 -11.48 23.33
CA ASP A 312 23.10 -10.73 22.12
C ASP A 312 24.34 -10.70 21.20
N PRO A 313 24.35 -11.47 20.09
CA PRO A 313 25.46 -11.48 19.15
C PRO A 313 25.64 -10.13 18.41
N TRP A 314 24.66 -9.24 18.51
CA TRP A 314 24.63 -7.94 17.85
C TRP A 314 24.94 -6.77 18.79
N ALA A 315 25.28 -7.02 20.06
CA ALA A 315 25.53 -5.99 21.08
C ALA A 315 26.70 -5.03 20.75
N SER A 316 27.56 -5.39 19.79
CA SER A 316 28.69 -4.56 19.36
C SER A 316 28.34 -3.54 18.26
N LEU A 317 27.15 -3.61 17.67
CA LEU A 317 26.75 -2.66 16.64
C LEU A 317 26.53 -1.27 17.26
N GLY A 318 27.29 -0.27 16.79
CA GLY A 318 27.20 1.14 17.21
C GLY A 318 26.93 2.11 16.05
N ALA A 319 27.08 3.40 16.34
CA ALA A 319 26.76 4.52 15.45
C ALA A 319 27.48 4.46 14.08
N GLU A 320 28.65 3.84 14.00
CA GLU A 320 29.41 3.63 12.75
C GLU A 320 28.69 2.72 11.73
N HIS A 321 27.71 1.93 12.18
CA HIS A 321 26.89 1.09 11.32
C HIS A 321 25.64 1.83 10.79
N VAL A 322 25.30 3.00 11.35
CA VAL A 322 24.15 3.80 10.93
C VAL A 322 24.54 4.76 9.82
N ALA A 323 23.85 4.70 8.68
CA ALA A 323 24.15 5.50 7.50
C ALA A 323 25.63 5.38 7.08
N SER A 324 26.10 4.13 7.02
CA SER A 324 27.47 3.77 6.65
C SER A 324 27.73 3.98 5.15
N ALA A 325 29.00 4.04 4.76
CA ALA A 325 29.38 4.15 3.34
C ALA A 325 28.96 2.90 2.53
N GLU A 326 28.93 1.73 3.16
CA GLU A 326 28.45 0.49 2.55
C GLU A 326 26.94 0.55 2.28
N HIS A 327 26.15 1.03 3.25
CA HIS A 327 24.71 1.20 3.07
C HIS A 327 24.39 2.29 2.04
N ALA A 328 25.20 3.35 1.96
CA ALA A 328 25.11 4.36 0.90
C ALA A 328 25.35 3.77 -0.51
N ALA A 329 26.36 2.92 -0.67
CA ALA A 329 26.62 2.22 -1.93
C ALA A 329 25.47 1.27 -2.29
N LEU A 330 24.92 0.55 -1.31
CA LEU A 330 23.74 -0.30 -1.50
C LEU A 330 22.50 0.51 -1.86
N ALA A 331 22.31 1.71 -1.29
CA ALA A 331 21.22 2.61 -1.65
C ALA A 331 21.29 3.04 -3.12
N ARG A 332 22.49 3.35 -3.63
CA ARG A 332 22.71 3.62 -5.06
C ARG A 332 22.42 2.41 -5.92
N GLU A 333 22.89 1.23 -5.52
CA GLU A 333 22.62 -0.03 -6.23
C GLU A 333 21.12 -0.30 -6.32
N ALA A 334 20.40 -0.21 -5.20
CA ALA A 334 18.96 -0.43 -5.14
C ALA A 334 18.17 0.59 -5.95
N ALA A 335 18.49 1.88 -5.82
CA ALA A 335 17.86 2.93 -6.60
C ALA A 335 18.10 2.73 -8.10
N THR A 336 19.32 2.38 -8.52
CA THR A 336 19.67 2.15 -9.94
C THR A 336 18.96 0.92 -10.50
N ALA A 337 18.89 -0.17 -9.72
CA ALA A 337 18.19 -1.40 -10.12
C ALA A 337 16.67 -1.21 -10.23
N ALA A 338 16.10 -0.25 -9.50
CA ALA A 338 14.68 0.07 -9.49
C ALA A 338 14.23 0.94 -10.69
N VAL A 339 15.14 1.63 -11.38
CA VAL A 339 14.79 2.49 -12.52
C VAL A 339 14.25 1.65 -13.69
N VAL A 340 13.07 2.00 -14.18
CA VAL A 340 12.39 1.33 -15.29
C VAL A 340 12.36 2.25 -16.51
N VAL A 341 12.92 1.79 -17.64
CA VAL A 341 12.71 2.45 -18.93
C VAL A 341 11.38 1.94 -19.50
N LEU A 342 10.36 2.79 -19.52
CA LEU A 342 9.01 2.43 -19.99
C LEU A 342 8.92 2.42 -21.51
N THR A 343 9.57 3.38 -22.18
CA THR A 343 9.58 3.46 -23.64
C THR A 343 10.84 4.18 -24.11
N ASN A 344 11.36 3.78 -25.27
CA ASN A 344 12.58 4.31 -25.84
C ASN A 344 12.48 4.38 -27.38
N PRO A 345 11.61 5.25 -27.91
CA PRO A 345 11.34 5.32 -29.34
C PRO A 345 12.62 5.71 -30.11
N GLY A 346 12.91 4.96 -31.18
CA GLY A 346 14.08 5.22 -32.03
C GLY A 346 15.44 4.98 -31.37
N GLY A 347 15.50 4.37 -30.18
CA GLY A 347 16.76 4.14 -29.46
C GLY A 347 17.41 5.43 -28.96
N ALA A 348 16.61 6.38 -28.49
CA ALA A 348 17.09 7.67 -27.98
C ALA A 348 17.94 7.56 -26.70
N LEU A 349 17.72 6.51 -25.92
CA LEU A 349 18.51 6.10 -24.76
C LEU A 349 19.34 4.83 -25.08
N PRO A 350 20.56 4.68 -24.53
CA PRO A 350 21.22 5.62 -23.64
C PRO A 350 21.67 6.89 -24.37
N LEU A 351 21.76 7.99 -23.63
CA LEU A 351 22.20 9.28 -24.16
C LEU A 351 23.65 9.20 -24.63
N PRO A 352 23.99 9.78 -25.80
CA PRO A 352 25.37 9.80 -26.27
C PRO A 352 26.32 10.50 -25.28
N ALA A 353 27.55 10.00 -25.16
CA ALA A 353 28.56 10.59 -24.30
C ALA A 353 28.84 12.06 -24.67
N GLY A 354 29.05 12.90 -23.66
CA GLY A 354 29.34 14.33 -23.83
C GLY A 354 28.15 15.19 -24.23
N ARG A 355 26.94 14.63 -24.30
CA ARG A 355 25.70 15.36 -24.56
C ARG A 355 25.45 16.40 -23.48
N ARG A 356 25.20 17.66 -23.85
CA ARG A 356 24.87 18.70 -22.88
C ARG A 356 23.42 18.57 -22.42
N LEU A 357 23.22 18.46 -21.11
CA LEU A 357 21.92 18.21 -20.49
C LEU A 357 21.39 19.45 -19.78
N ALA A 358 20.08 19.62 -19.77
CA ALA A 358 19.38 20.51 -18.84
C ALA A 358 18.29 19.71 -18.11
N VAL A 359 18.06 20.03 -16.83
CA VAL A 359 17.01 19.41 -16.03
C VAL A 359 15.94 20.45 -15.72
N VAL A 360 14.68 20.13 -16.00
CA VAL A 360 13.55 21.03 -15.75
C VAL A 360 12.38 20.26 -15.14
N GLY A 361 11.47 20.97 -14.47
CA GLY A 361 10.28 20.39 -13.86
C GLY A 361 10.33 20.40 -12.32
N PRO A 362 9.17 20.20 -11.67
CA PRO A 362 9.02 20.46 -10.24
C PRO A 362 9.90 19.56 -9.37
N LEU A 363 10.35 18.42 -9.90
CA LEU A 363 11.20 17.45 -9.22
C LEU A 363 12.67 17.49 -9.68
N ALA A 364 13.08 18.50 -10.47
CA ALA A 364 14.44 18.59 -11.01
C ALA A 364 15.53 18.64 -9.92
N ASP A 365 15.29 19.41 -8.87
CA ASP A 365 16.21 19.64 -7.73
C ASP A 365 15.72 18.99 -6.42
N GLU A 366 14.74 18.10 -6.50
CA GLU A 366 14.08 17.54 -5.32
C GLU A 366 14.53 16.10 -5.06
N VAL A 367 14.74 15.78 -3.78
CA VAL A 367 14.77 14.41 -3.26
C VAL A 367 13.77 14.38 -2.12
N LEU A 368 12.59 13.85 -2.43
CA LEU A 368 11.46 13.82 -1.50
C LEU A 368 11.46 12.50 -0.73
N THR A 369 11.16 12.58 0.57
CA THR A 369 10.89 11.41 1.41
C THR A 369 9.38 11.30 1.65
N ASP A 370 8.95 10.16 2.17
CA ASP A 370 7.62 9.95 2.75
C ASP A 370 7.66 10.01 4.30
N TRP A 371 6.59 9.57 4.96
CA TRP A 371 6.49 9.48 6.42
C TRP A 371 7.40 8.41 7.01
N TYR A 372 7.68 7.33 6.29
CA TYR A 372 8.39 6.15 6.78
C TYR A 372 9.87 6.17 6.40
N SER A 373 10.47 7.35 6.56
CA SER A 373 11.87 7.63 6.24
C SER A 373 12.62 8.18 7.46
N GLY A 374 13.91 7.85 7.55
CA GLY A 374 14.85 8.56 8.43
C GLY A 374 15.19 9.94 7.87
N SER A 375 15.97 10.71 8.63
CA SER A 375 16.60 11.93 8.10
C SER A 375 17.70 11.55 7.12
N LEU A 376 17.57 12.05 5.88
CA LEU A 376 18.53 11.79 4.81
C LEU A 376 19.97 12.13 5.25
N PRO A 377 20.94 11.20 5.15
CA PRO A 377 22.34 11.46 5.47
C PRO A 377 22.97 12.49 4.53
N TYR A 378 22.50 12.49 3.29
CA TYR A 378 22.76 13.43 2.20
C TYR A 378 21.66 13.25 1.15
N ARG A 379 21.62 14.08 0.11
CA ARG A 379 20.70 13.92 -1.02
C ARG A 379 21.39 14.26 -2.33
N VAL A 380 21.07 13.53 -3.38
CA VAL A 380 21.49 13.84 -4.75
C VAL A 380 20.26 13.88 -5.65
N SER A 381 19.85 15.09 -6.05
CA SER A 381 18.77 15.27 -7.04
C SER A 381 19.26 14.97 -8.46
N LEU A 382 18.34 14.85 -9.41
CA LEU A 382 18.70 14.65 -10.82
C LEU A 382 19.55 15.81 -11.36
N ALA A 383 19.24 17.05 -10.97
CA ALA A 383 20.04 18.21 -11.33
C ALA A 383 21.42 18.21 -10.68
N ASP A 384 21.56 17.73 -9.44
CA ASP A 384 22.85 17.58 -8.78
C ASP A 384 23.73 16.58 -9.54
N ALA A 385 23.20 15.39 -9.85
CA ALA A 385 23.91 14.37 -10.61
C ALA A 385 24.37 14.88 -11.99
N VAL A 386 23.51 15.63 -12.69
CA VAL A 386 23.88 16.24 -13.99
C VAL A 386 25.00 17.26 -13.81
N ARG A 387 24.95 18.09 -12.77
CA ARG A 387 25.97 19.13 -12.48
C ARG A 387 27.30 18.55 -12.02
N GLU A 388 27.27 17.43 -11.29
CA GLU A 388 28.47 16.69 -10.92
C GLU A 388 29.18 16.09 -12.15
N ARG A 389 28.40 15.66 -13.15
CA ARG A 389 28.92 15.15 -14.43
C ARG A 389 29.39 16.27 -15.38
N ASP A 390 28.66 17.38 -15.42
CA ASP A 390 28.95 18.56 -16.24
C ASP A 390 28.73 19.84 -15.43
N ALA A 391 29.83 20.43 -14.93
CA ALA A 391 29.79 21.64 -14.12
C ALA A 391 29.27 22.87 -14.90
N ASP A 392 29.27 22.82 -16.24
CA ASP A 392 28.74 23.86 -17.13
C ASP A 392 27.27 23.61 -17.54
N ALA A 393 26.63 22.58 -16.97
CA ALA A 393 25.21 22.32 -17.15
C ALA A 393 24.39 23.55 -16.71
N PRO A 394 23.36 23.95 -17.48
CA PRO A 394 22.48 25.03 -17.07
C PRO A 394 21.83 24.76 -15.71
N ALA A 395 21.66 25.81 -14.91
CA ALA A 395 20.86 25.71 -13.69
C ALA A 395 19.45 25.20 -14.02
N SER A 396 19.01 24.24 -13.23
CA SER A 396 17.68 23.65 -13.26
C SER A 396 16.60 24.69 -12.95
N VAL A 397 15.41 24.47 -13.51
CA VAL A 397 14.25 25.32 -13.25
C VAL A 397 12.99 24.47 -13.05
N PRO A 398 12.13 24.81 -12.08
CA PRO A 398 11.01 23.96 -11.72
C PRO A 398 9.86 23.98 -12.74
N GLY A 399 9.83 24.98 -13.62
CA GLY A 399 8.71 25.20 -14.55
C GLY A 399 7.47 25.87 -13.92
N ASP A 400 7.52 26.18 -12.62
CA ASP A 400 6.47 26.90 -11.89
C ASP A 400 6.48 28.40 -12.21
N ASP A 401 5.29 28.99 -12.36
CA ASP A 401 5.16 30.44 -12.50
C ASP A 401 5.60 31.16 -11.22
N LEU A 402 6.28 32.28 -11.40
CA LEU A 402 6.59 33.22 -10.33
C LEU A 402 5.52 34.29 -10.30
N VAL A 403 4.77 34.41 -9.20
CA VAL A 403 3.62 35.28 -9.10
C VAL A 403 3.73 36.25 -7.92
N VAL A 404 3.00 37.37 -8.03
CA VAL A 404 2.70 38.26 -6.91
C VAL A 404 1.19 38.28 -6.68
N LEU A 405 0.78 38.37 -5.42
CA LEU A 405 -0.62 38.35 -5.02
C LEU A 405 -1.05 39.75 -4.60
N ARG A 406 -1.83 40.43 -5.45
CA ARG A 406 -2.45 41.71 -5.10
C ARG A 406 -3.76 41.46 -4.40
N VAL A 407 -4.01 42.14 -3.28
CA VAL A 407 -5.29 42.06 -2.56
C VAL A 407 -6.35 42.81 -3.37
N ALA A 408 -7.46 42.15 -3.68
CA ALA A 408 -8.58 42.74 -4.40
C ALA A 408 -9.34 43.75 -3.53
N ASP A 409 -9.67 44.91 -4.11
CA ASP A 409 -10.34 46.00 -3.40
C ASP A 409 -11.80 45.62 -3.07
N GLY A 410 -12.16 45.62 -1.77
CA GLY A 410 -13.50 45.31 -1.26
C GLY A 410 -13.62 44.07 -0.35
N ALA A 411 -12.56 43.29 -0.16
CA ALA A 411 -12.61 41.99 0.50
C ALA A 411 -12.16 41.99 1.98
N GLY A 412 -12.72 42.86 2.82
CA GLY A 412 -12.28 42.94 4.23
C GLY A 412 -13.13 43.75 5.20
N ALA A 413 -14.46 43.75 5.09
CA ALA A 413 -15.40 44.01 6.19
C ALA A 413 -16.82 43.92 5.65
N GLY A 414 -17.76 43.35 6.42
CA GLY A 414 -19.20 43.43 6.12
C GLY A 414 -19.78 44.85 6.26
N GLY A 415 -19.10 45.89 5.79
CA GLY A 415 -19.55 47.28 5.79
C GLY A 415 -19.69 47.78 4.37
N ALA A 416 -20.89 48.29 4.04
CA ALA A 416 -21.12 49.00 2.78
C ALA A 416 -20.09 50.14 2.60
N ALA A 417 -19.52 50.26 1.40
CA ALA A 417 -18.62 51.35 1.06
C ALA A 417 -19.33 52.70 1.26
N ALA A 418 -18.76 53.58 2.08
CA ALA A 418 -19.19 54.97 2.15
C ALA A 418 -18.90 55.64 0.78
N PRO A 419 -19.88 56.31 0.13
CA PRO A 419 -19.63 56.96 -1.15
C PRO A 419 -18.73 58.18 -0.92
N GLY A 420 -17.55 58.21 -1.55
CA GLY A 420 -16.69 59.40 -1.63
C GLY A 420 -15.28 59.30 -1.03
N GLY A 421 -14.79 58.11 -0.64
CA GLY A 421 -13.40 57.93 -0.17
C GLY A 421 -12.40 57.76 -1.32
N ALA A 422 -11.22 58.37 -1.22
CA ALA A 422 -10.10 58.13 -2.14
C ALA A 422 -9.75 56.63 -2.19
N ALA A 423 -9.47 56.10 -3.39
CA ALA A 423 -9.07 54.70 -3.56
C ALA A 423 -7.86 54.39 -2.66
N ALA A 424 -7.99 53.36 -1.82
CA ALA A 424 -6.88 52.90 -1.00
C ALA A 424 -5.69 52.52 -1.89
N ALA A 425 -4.47 52.80 -1.45
CA ALA A 425 -3.29 52.37 -2.19
C ALA A 425 -3.32 50.84 -2.37
N PRO A 426 -2.99 50.32 -3.56
CA PRO A 426 -2.96 48.89 -3.81
C PRO A 426 -2.07 48.18 -2.77
N ARG A 427 -2.53 47.00 -2.35
CA ARG A 427 -1.87 46.17 -1.34
C ARG A 427 -1.48 44.84 -1.95
N TRP A 428 -0.28 44.36 -1.64
CA TRP A 428 0.23 43.06 -2.09
C TRP A 428 0.58 42.20 -0.89
N LEU A 429 0.58 40.88 -1.07
CA LEU A 429 1.06 39.96 -0.05
C LEU A 429 2.59 39.92 -0.09
N GLY A 430 3.20 40.28 1.04
CA GLY A 430 4.64 40.32 1.25
C GLY A 430 5.04 39.59 2.53
N LEU A 431 6.34 39.62 2.82
CA LEU A 431 6.94 39.06 4.02
C LEU A 431 7.54 40.17 4.87
N ASP A 432 7.39 40.08 6.19
CA ASP A 432 8.17 40.92 7.11
C ASP A 432 9.50 40.28 7.51
N ALA A 433 10.23 40.95 8.41
CA ALA A 433 11.54 40.49 8.88
C ALA A 433 11.50 39.14 9.65
N ARG A 434 10.31 38.66 10.02
CA ARG A 434 10.09 37.35 10.66
C ARG A 434 9.47 36.35 9.69
N ALA A 435 9.52 36.62 8.39
CA ALA A 435 8.87 35.83 7.35
C ALA A 435 7.35 35.66 7.54
N THR A 436 6.69 36.56 8.29
CA THR A 436 5.23 36.55 8.43
C THR A 436 4.59 37.17 7.19
N LEU A 437 3.59 36.49 6.62
CA LEU A 437 2.86 36.94 5.46
C LEU A 437 1.91 38.07 5.86
N ARG A 438 2.04 39.21 5.19
CA ARG A 438 1.23 40.41 5.47
C ARG A 438 1.12 41.31 4.27
N THR A 439 0.20 42.26 4.33
CA THR A 439 0.07 43.24 3.25
C THR A 439 1.17 44.30 3.28
N SER A 440 1.73 44.57 2.10
CA SER A 440 2.76 45.56 1.83
C SER A 440 2.43 46.38 0.57
N GLY A 441 3.25 47.39 0.25
CA GLY A 441 3.29 47.99 -1.09
C GLY A 441 4.08 47.13 -2.07
N LEU A 442 4.04 47.43 -3.37
CA LEU A 442 4.65 46.60 -4.42
C LEU A 442 6.14 46.31 -4.19
N ALA A 443 6.90 47.29 -3.70
CA ALA A 443 8.32 47.14 -3.41
C ALA A 443 8.61 46.11 -2.30
N GLY A 444 7.63 45.82 -1.44
CA GLY A 444 7.70 44.78 -0.41
C GLY A 444 6.83 43.57 -0.74
N ALA A 445 6.34 43.43 -1.97
CA ALA A 445 5.59 42.25 -2.38
C ALA A 445 6.53 41.04 -2.44
N ALA A 446 6.06 39.90 -1.94
CA ALA A 446 6.81 38.66 -2.06
C ALA A 446 6.49 38.01 -3.42
N GLU A 447 7.54 37.50 -4.06
CA GLU A 447 7.43 36.65 -5.24
C GLU A 447 7.30 35.20 -4.81
N TRP A 448 6.29 34.52 -5.34
CA TRP A 448 5.93 33.15 -4.97
C TRP A 448 6.04 32.25 -6.19
N ARG A 449 6.80 31.16 -6.07
CA ARG A 449 6.66 30.02 -6.97
C ARG A 449 5.32 29.37 -6.67
N TRP A 450 4.45 29.39 -7.67
CA TRP A 450 3.10 28.87 -7.63
C TRP A 450 3.10 27.46 -8.21
N ARG A 451 3.33 26.46 -7.35
CA ARG A 451 3.44 25.06 -7.77
C ARG A 451 2.11 24.35 -7.62
N ASP A 452 1.55 23.93 -8.76
CA ASP A 452 0.29 23.16 -8.82
C ASP A 452 0.61 21.67 -8.90
N TRP A 453 0.10 20.92 -7.92
CA TRP A 453 0.28 19.47 -7.78
C TRP A 453 -0.92 18.66 -8.32
N GLY A 454 -1.85 19.30 -9.04
CA GLY A 454 -3.09 18.70 -9.50
C GLY A 454 -4.24 18.88 -8.50
N ASP A 455 -5.48 18.65 -8.96
CA ASP A 455 -6.71 18.81 -8.17
C ASP A 455 -6.86 20.19 -7.47
N GLY A 456 -6.22 21.22 -8.03
CA GLY A 456 -6.19 22.57 -7.46
C GLY A 456 -5.40 22.69 -6.15
N VAL A 457 -4.66 21.65 -5.76
CA VAL A 457 -3.75 21.65 -4.62
C VAL A 457 -2.42 22.26 -5.02
N LEU A 458 -1.96 23.23 -4.24
CA LEU A 458 -0.73 23.95 -4.52
C LEU A 458 0.11 24.15 -3.27
N THR A 459 1.38 24.45 -3.52
CA THR A 459 2.30 24.98 -2.53
C THR A 459 2.80 26.35 -2.97
N LEU A 460 3.04 27.24 -1.99
CA LEU A 460 3.59 28.57 -2.21
C LEU A 460 5.02 28.60 -1.68
N ARG A 461 6.00 28.71 -2.57
CA ARG A 461 7.42 28.76 -2.19
C ARG A 461 8.02 30.12 -2.50
N THR A 462 8.75 30.70 -1.56
CA THR A 462 9.44 32.00 -1.74
C THR A 462 10.67 31.84 -2.63
N SER A 463 11.27 32.97 -3.03
CA SER A 463 12.58 32.98 -3.70
C SER A 463 13.73 32.45 -2.85
N THR A 464 13.59 32.42 -1.52
CA THR A 464 14.56 31.79 -0.60
C THR A 464 14.38 30.29 -0.48
N GLY A 465 13.35 29.71 -1.12
CA GLY A 465 13.06 28.29 -1.10
C GLY A 465 12.11 27.83 0.01
N LEU A 466 11.65 28.73 0.88
CA LEU A 466 10.79 28.40 2.02
C LEU A 466 9.32 28.35 1.60
N LEU A 467 8.58 27.39 2.14
CA LEU A 467 7.17 27.16 1.90
C LEU A 467 6.32 27.92 2.92
N GLY A 468 5.17 28.40 2.45
CA GLY A 468 4.15 29.00 3.31
C GLY A 468 3.43 27.94 4.15
N SER A 469 3.37 28.15 5.46
CA SER A 469 2.55 27.36 6.40
C SER A 469 2.04 28.23 7.56
N PRO A 470 0.98 27.82 8.26
CA PRO A 470 0.55 28.49 9.48
C PRO A 470 1.49 28.25 10.67
N ASP A 471 1.83 29.33 11.39
CA ASP A 471 2.30 29.32 12.78
C ASP A 471 1.16 29.86 13.67
N GLY A 472 0.54 28.97 14.43
CA GLY A 472 -0.75 29.22 15.08
C GLY A 472 -1.83 29.53 14.04
N ARG A 473 -2.22 30.80 13.92
CA ARG A 473 -3.14 31.26 12.85
C ARG A 473 -2.43 32.04 11.75
N ALA A 474 -1.32 32.71 12.06
CA ALA A 474 -0.64 33.56 11.09
C ALA A 474 0.07 32.69 10.06
N LEU A 475 0.06 33.11 8.79
CA LEU A 475 0.88 32.46 7.78
C LEU A 475 2.32 32.98 7.87
N VAL A 476 3.27 32.07 7.82
CA VAL A 476 4.72 32.31 7.78
C VAL A 476 5.36 31.53 6.64
N ALA A 477 6.53 31.95 6.18
CA ALA A 477 7.33 31.21 5.20
C ALA A 477 8.62 30.70 5.84
N ASP A 478 8.55 29.53 6.47
CA ASP A 478 9.63 28.94 7.28
C ASP A 478 9.86 27.44 7.03
N ALA A 479 8.95 26.76 6.33
CA ALA A 479 9.07 25.33 6.06
C ALA A 479 10.00 25.04 4.86
N GLU A 480 10.98 24.15 5.03
CA GLU A 480 11.92 23.79 3.96
C GLU A 480 11.31 22.79 2.95
N ARG A 481 10.33 21.99 3.39
CA ARG A 481 9.67 20.95 2.59
C ARG A 481 8.21 20.78 2.99
N VAL A 482 7.44 20.11 2.13
CA VAL A 482 6.15 19.55 2.53
C VAL A 482 6.41 18.36 3.44
N GLY A 483 5.72 18.28 4.58
CA GLY A 483 5.93 17.20 5.52
C GLY A 483 5.09 17.31 6.80
N GLY A 484 5.41 16.44 7.77
CA GLY A 484 4.71 16.33 9.05
C GLY A 484 3.49 15.41 8.96
N TRP A 485 2.99 14.94 10.11
CA TRP A 485 1.79 14.08 10.16
C TRP A 485 0.57 14.76 9.54
N GLU A 486 0.32 16.01 9.94
CA GLU A 486 -0.66 16.87 9.28
C GLU A 486 0.08 17.88 8.39
N VAL A 487 -0.04 17.73 7.07
CA VAL A 487 0.61 18.64 6.11
C VAL A 487 0.04 20.05 6.22
N GLN A 488 0.92 21.02 6.54
CA GLN A 488 0.56 22.43 6.73
C GLN A 488 1.00 23.35 5.56
N GLN A 489 1.68 22.81 4.55
CA GLN A 489 2.25 23.61 3.45
C GLN A 489 1.35 23.67 2.20
N SER A 490 0.14 23.10 2.27
CA SER A 490 -0.73 22.90 1.12
C SER A 490 -2.01 23.73 1.17
N PHE A 491 -2.35 24.28 0.00
CA PHE A 491 -3.52 25.13 -0.19
C PHE A 491 -4.33 24.65 -1.39
N ARG A 492 -5.64 24.82 -1.34
CA ARG A 492 -6.50 24.72 -2.53
C ARG A 492 -6.89 26.11 -3.00
N VAL A 493 -6.77 26.35 -4.29
CA VAL A 493 -7.20 27.61 -4.92
C VAL A 493 -8.64 27.51 -5.41
N GLU A 494 -9.46 28.44 -4.93
CA GLU A 494 -10.77 28.71 -5.51
C GLU A 494 -10.67 29.94 -6.40
N ARG A 495 -10.87 29.76 -7.72
CA ARG A 495 -10.94 30.87 -8.68
C ARG A 495 -12.36 31.40 -8.76
N HIS A 496 -12.50 32.71 -8.75
CA HIS A 496 -13.78 33.42 -8.80
C HIS A 496 -14.09 33.91 -10.22
N PRO A 497 -15.38 34.13 -10.57
CA PRO A 497 -15.77 34.63 -11.90
C PRO A 497 -15.18 36.00 -12.28
N ASP A 498 -14.74 36.79 -11.30
CA ASP A 498 -14.07 38.09 -11.50
C ASP A 498 -12.56 37.98 -11.73
N GLY A 499 -12.03 36.76 -11.81
CA GLY A 499 -10.61 36.48 -12.02
C GLY A 499 -9.74 36.48 -10.76
N THR A 500 -10.32 36.81 -9.59
CA THR A 500 -9.60 36.71 -8.30
C THR A 500 -9.54 35.26 -7.80
N ALA A 501 -8.65 35.00 -6.84
CA ALA A 501 -8.50 33.70 -6.20
C ALA A 501 -8.56 33.81 -4.67
N SER A 502 -9.15 32.81 -4.04
CA SER A 502 -9.11 32.60 -2.60
C SER A 502 -8.31 31.33 -2.28
N LEU A 503 -7.62 31.34 -1.13
CA LEU A 503 -6.79 30.23 -0.68
C LEU A 503 -7.46 29.53 0.50
N LEU A 504 -7.74 28.24 0.35
CA LEU A 504 -8.14 27.34 1.42
C LEU A 504 -6.90 26.61 1.91
N HIS A 505 -6.52 26.77 3.17
CA HIS A 505 -5.46 25.96 3.75
C HIS A 505 -5.99 24.56 4.07
N LEU A 506 -5.38 23.52 3.50
CA LEU A 506 -5.92 22.16 3.55
C LEU A 506 -5.79 21.52 4.93
N GLY A 507 -4.65 21.72 5.62
CA GLY A 507 -4.42 21.13 6.94
C GLY A 507 -5.44 21.60 8.01
N THR A 508 -5.93 22.85 7.92
CA THR A 508 -6.90 23.38 8.89
C THR A 508 -8.34 23.43 8.38
N GLY A 509 -8.56 23.23 7.08
CA GLY A 509 -9.85 23.46 6.43
C GLY A 509 -10.35 24.91 6.56
N ARG A 510 -9.46 25.88 6.78
CA ARG A 510 -9.78 27.30 6.94
C ARG A 510 -9.23 28.12 5.79
N TRP A 511 -9.99 29.15 5.42
CA TRP A 511 -9.62 30.09 4.39
C TRP A 511 -8.65 31.13 4.92
N VAL A 512 -7.71 31.52 4.05
CA VAL A 512 -6.81 32.64 4.29
C VAL A 512 -7.63 33.93 4.30
N HIS A 513 -7.45 34.75 5.34
CA HIS A 513 -8.07 36.05 5.50
C HIS A 513 -7.01 37.07 5.99
N LEU A 514 -7.25 38.36 5.74
CA LEU A 514 -6.38 39.44 6.21
C LEU A 514 -6.94 40.09 7.47
N ARG A 515 -6.15 40.07 8.54
CA ARG A 515 -6.42 40.82 9.77
C ARG A 515 -6.43 42.34 9.52
N PRO A 516 -7.03 43.13 10.44
CA PRO A 516 -7.02 44.60 10.33
C PRO A 516 -5.61 45.22 10.28
N ASP A 517 -4.61 44.58 10.90
CA ASP A 517 -3.19 44.99 10.87
C ASP A 517 -2.43 44.52 9.60
N GLY A 518 -3.15 43.84 8.69
CA GLY A 518 -2.66 43.39 7.41
C GLY A 518 -2.00 42.01 7.42
N VAL A 519 -1.90 41.32 8.55
CA VAL A 519 -1.35 39.95 8.63
C VAL A 519 -2.31 38.95 7.98
N ALA A 520 -1.78 38.04 7.17
CA ALA A 520 -2.55 36.94 6.61
C ALA A 520 -2.64 35.79 7.63
N GLU A 521 -3.84 35.28 7.85
CA GLU A 521 -4.08 34.17 8.78
C GLU A 521 -5.06 33.14 8.21
N VAL A 522 -4.93 31.89 8.67
CA VAL A 522 -5.88 30.80 8.41
C VAL A 522 -6.95 30.78 9.50
N GLY A 523 -8.11 31.37 9.19
CA GLY A 523 -9.16 31.54 10.20
C GLY A 523 -10.59 31.66 9.65
N ALA A 524 -10.74 32.06 8.40
CA ALA A 524 -12.07 32.23 7.82
C ALA A 524 -12.74 30.86 7.58
N ARG A 525 -14.02 30.76 7.95
CA ARG A 525 -14.78 29.50 7.85
C ARG A 525 -15.41 29.28 6.47
N THR A 526 -15.56 30.34 5.68
CA THR A 526 -16.19 30.30 4.37
C THR A 526 -15.41 31.17 3.38
N ALA A 527 -15.44 30.80 2.10
CA ALA A 527 -14.80 31.55 1.02
C ALA A 527 -15.25 33.01 0.97
N ARG A 528 -16.51 33.30 1.34
CA ARG A 528 -17.05 34.67 1.41
C ARG A 528 -16.25 35.61 2.33
N HIS A 529 -15.66 35.08 3.40
CA HIS A 529 -14.87 35.87 4.37
C HIS A 529 -13.36 35.74 4.13
N SER A 530 -12.96 35.03 3.08
CA SER A 530 -11.56 34.91 2.70
C SER A 530 -11.03 36.20 2.08
N ALA A 531 -9.72 36.36 2.13
CA ALA A 531 -9.03 37.33 1.29
C ALA A 531 -9.13 36.87 -0.17
N ARG A 532 -9.34 37.84 -1.06
CA ARG A 532 -9.31 37.65 -2.51
C ARG A 532 -8.05 38.26 -3.08
N PHE A 533 -7.38 37.50 -3.93
CA PHE A 533 -6.12 37.88 -4.55
C PHE A 533 -6.25 37.91 -6.07
N GLU A 534 -5.83 39.02 -6.68
CA GLU A 534 -5.46 39.05 -8.09
C GLU A 534 -4.06 38.42 -8.22
N VAL A 535 -3.99 37.28 -8.92
CA VAL A 535 -2.74 36.54 -9.15
C VAL A 535 -2.07 37.08 -10.40
N SER A 536 -0.94 37.77 -10.25
CA SER A 536 -0.18 38.34 -11.38
C SER A 536 1.09 37.54 -11.61
N VAL A 537 1.25 36.97 -12.80
CA VAL A 537 2.48 36.27 -13.22
C VAL A 537 3.56 37.30 -13.53
N VAL A 538 4.62 37.31 -12.73
CA VAL A 538 5.82 38.14 -12.92
C VAL A 538 6.77 37.50 -13.92
N ARG A 539 6.91 36.17 -13.82
CA ARG A 539 7.71 35.36 -14.75
C ARG A 539 6.99 34.05 -15.03
N SER A 540 6.85 33.73 -16.31
CA SER A 540 6.29 32.44 -16.71
C SER A 540 7.34 31.33 -16.54
N GLY A 541 6.98 30.29 -15.78
CA GLY A 541 7.84 29.13 -15.56
C GLY A 541 8.04 28.32 -16.84
N LEU A 542 7.02 28.25 -17.71
CA LEU A 542 7.13 27.62 -19.03
C LEU A 542 8.13 28.33 -19.94
N ALA A 543 8.10 29.67 -19.97
CA ALA A 543 9.04 30.44 -20.78
C ALA A 543 10.48 30.30 -20.26
N GLU A 544 10.66 30.34 -18.93
CA GLU A 544 11.95 30.11 -18.28
C GLU A 544 12.50 28.71 -18.59
N ALA A 545 11.65 27.67 -18.55
CA ALA A 545 12.05 26.31 -18.92
C ALA A 545 12.47 26.19 -20.39
N VAL A 546 11.74 26.83 -21.33
CA VAL A 546 12.12 26.85 -22.76
C VAL A 546 13.45 27.57 -22.98
N GLU A 547 13.72 28.66 -22.24
CA GLU A 547 14.99 29.38 -22.31
C GLU A 547 16.16 28.50 -21.84
N VAL A 548 16.02 27.87 -20.67
CA VAL A 548 17.04 26.96 -20.12
C VAL A 548 17.27 25.78 -21.05
N ALA A 549 16.20 25.18 -21.57
CA ALA A 549 16.25 24.11 -22.54
C ALA A 549 16.96 24.49 -23.86
N GLY A 550 16.95 25.78 -24.24
CA GLY A 550 17.68 26.28 -25.39
C GLY A 550 19.21 26.21 -25.25
N ARG A 551 19.71 26.00 -24.01
CA ARG A 551 21.13 25.90 -23.70
C ARG A 551 21.63 24.46 -23.64
N ALA A 552 20.77 23.47 -23.81
CA ALA A 552 21.12 22.06 -23.80
C ALA A 552 20.71 21.37 -25.10
N GLU A 553 21.31 20.21 -25.35
CA GLU A 553 20.97 19.36 -26.49
C GLU A 553 19.82 18.42 -26.14
N THR A 554 19.80 17.92 -24.91
CA THR A 554 18.72 17.08 -24.36
C THR A 554 18.20 17.70 -23.07
N VAL A 555 16.88 17.67 -22.89
CA VAL A 555 16.18 18.16 -21.70
C VAL A 555 15.58 16.99 -20.95
N LEU A 556 15.98 16.81 -19.71
CA LEU A 556 15.39 15.87 -18.76
C LEU A 556 14.24 16.58 -18.04
N VAL A 557 13.01 16.11 -18.20
CA VAL A 557 11.82 16.73 -17.60
C VAL A 557 11.35 15.88 -16.43
N ALA A 558 11.66 16.29 -15.21
CA ALA A 558 11.37 15.59 -13.96
C ALA A 558 9.98 15.97 -13.42
N VAL A 559 9.04 15.02 -13.48
CA VAL A 559 7.61 15.18 -13.15
C VAL A 559 7.15 14.07 -12.22
N GLY A 560 5.97 14.21 -11.60
CA GLY A 560 5.40 13.22 -10.69
C GLY A 560 4.65 13.83 -9.52
N ASN A 561 4.71 13.18 -8.35
CA ASN A 561 4.05 13.60 -7.12
C ASN A 561 5.05 14.03 -6.03
N ASP A 562 4.49 14.71 -5.02
CA ASP A 562 5.08 14.75 -3.69
C ASP A 562 4.42 13.64 -2.87
N PRO A 563 5.15 12.75 -2.16
CA PRO A 563 4.56 11.69 -1.34
C PRO A 563 3.57 12.19 -0.28
N HIS A 564 3.63 13.48 0.06
CA HIS A 564 2.75 14.08 1.04
C HIS A 564 1.50 14.73 0.45
N LEU A 565 1.29 14.73 -0.88
CA LEU A 565 0.18 15.45 -1.52
C LEU A 565 -0.58 14.57 -2.54
N ASN A 566 -1.90 14.70 -2.56
CA ASN A 566 -2.79 14.07 -3.55
C ASN A 566 -2.65 12.54 -3.65
N GLY A 567 -2.32 11.88 -2.54
CA GLY A 567 -2.09 10.45 -2.38
C GLY A 567 -1.07 10.25 -1.26
N ARG A 568 -1.47 9.62 -0.15
CA ARG A 568 -0.63 9.39 1.05
C ARG A 568 -1.36 8.47 2.04
N GLU A 569 -0.68 8.04 3.09
CA GLU A 569 -1.39 7.57 4.29
C GLU A 569 -2.46 8.61 4.70
N THR A 570 -3.70 8.18 4.97
CA THR A 570 -4.91 8.98 5.24
C THR A 570 -5.63 9.61 4.04
N ALA A 571 -5.12 9.51 2.81
CA ALA A 571 -5.83 10.03 1.63
C ALA A 571 -5.47 9.28 0.33
N ASP A 572 -6.48 8.76 -0.36
CA ASP A 572 -6.26 8.19 -1.69
C ASP A 572 -6.10 9.28 -2.76
N ARG A 573 -5.59 8.89 -3.92
CA ARG A 573 -5.49 9.80 -5.06
C ARG A 573 -6.89 10.18 -5.57
N PRO A 574 -7.11 11.46 -5.94
CA PRO A 574 -8.37 11.88 -6.54
C PRO A 574 -8.51 11.41 -7.98
N ASP A 575 -7.40 11.26 -8.71
CA ASP A 575 -7.35 10.74 -10.07
C ASP A 575 -5.96 10.14 -10.39
N LEU A 576 -5.83 9.52 -11.57
CA LEU A 576 -4.60 8.87 -12.04
C LEU A 576 -3.76 9.70 -13.02
N ARG A 577 -4.00 11.01 -13.14
CA ARG A 577 -3.35 11.86 -14.16
C ARG A 577 -2.12 12.57 -13.60
N LEU A 578 -1.17 12.89 -14.47
CA LEU A 578 -0.12 13.85 -14.13
C LEU A 578 -0.75 15.24 -13.95
N PRO A 579 -0.21 16.09 -13.05
CA PRO A 579 -0.70 17.45 -12.89
C PRO A 579 -0.71 18.21 -14.22
N PRO A 580 -1.81 18.92 -14.58
CA PRO A 580 -1.95 19.57 -15.89
C PRO A 580 -0.82 20.55 -16.23
N THR A 581 -0.27 21.24 -15.23
CA THR A 581 0.87 22.16 -15.38
C THR A 581 2.16 21.44 -15.77
N GLN A 582 2.40 20.25 -15.21
CA GLN A 582 3.54 19.40 -15.57
C GLN A 582 3.41 18.88 -17.01
N VAL A 583 2.20 18.48 -17.42
CA VAL A 583 1.92 18.09 -18.82
C VAL A 583 2.14 19.26 -19.78
N ALA A 584 1.69 20.47 -19.40
CA ALA A 584 1.90 21.69 -20.19
C ALA A 584 3.39 22.02 -20.37
N LEU A 585 4.21 21.80 -19.34
CA LEU A 585 5.67 21.94 -19.39
C LEU A 585 6.29 21.03 -20.45
N VAL A 586 6.00 19.73 -20.39
CA VAL A 586 6.51 18.75 -21.38
C VAL A 586 6.12 19.17 -22.80
N ARG A 587 4.83 19.48 -23.02
CA ARG A 587 4.32 19.89 -24.34
C ARG A 587 4.91 21.21 -24.83
N ALA A 588 5.26 22.15 -23.94
CA ALA A 588 5.91 23.40 -24.32
C ALA A 588 7.32 23.16 -24.85
N LEU A 589 8.08 22.29 -24.20
CA LEU A 589 9.46 21.94 -24.60
C LEU A 589 9.47 21.17 -25.93
N VAL A 590 8.56 20.22 -26.11
CA VAL A 590 8.39 19.50 -27.39
C VAL A 590 8.03 20.47 -28.51
N ARG A 591 7.08 21.39 -28.30
CA ARG A 591 6.71 22.42 -29.29
C ARG A 591 7.86 23.39 -29.61
N ALA A 592 8.78 23.62 -28.68
CA ALA A 592 10.01 24.39 -28.90
C ALA A 592 11.11 23.58 -29.64
N GLY A 593 10.80 22.38 -30.12
CA GLY A 593 11.71 21.53 -30.87
C GLY A 593 12.87 20.98 -30.04
N ARG A 594 12.68 20.82 -28.72
CA ARG A 594 13.69 20.25 -27.82
C ARG A 594 13.64 18.72 -27.86
N GLN A 595 14.79 18.06 -27.73
CA GLN A 595 14.84 16.63 -27.45
C GLN A 595 14.52 16.41 -25.97
N VAL A 596 13.33 15.88 -25.69
CA VAL A 596 12.82 15.69 -24.33
C VAL A 596 12.93 14.22 -23.94
N VAL A 597 13.44 13.97 -22.72
CA VAL A 597 13.29 12.70 -22.00
C VAL A 597 12.39 12.96 -20.80
N LEU A 598 11.30 12.22 -20.69
CA LEU A 598 10.36 12.33 -19.57
C LEU A 598 10.86 11.44 -18.42
N VAL A 599 11.15 12.04 -17.28
CA VAL A 599 11.53 11.33 -16.05
C VAL A 599 10.37 11.45 -15.08
N VAL A 600 9.65 10.36 -14.86
CA VAL A 600 8.55 10.30 -13.90
C VAL A 600 9.09 9.77 -12.57
N VAL A 601 9.16 10.62 -11.55
CA VAL A 601 9.53 10.25 -10.18
C VAL A 601 8.25 10.18 -9.37
N SER A 602 7.77 8.97 -9.07
CA SER A 602 6.45 8.82 -8.43
C SER A 602 6.24 7.54 -7.64
N SER A 603 5.41 7.68 -6.60
CA SER A 603 4.83 6.61 -5.78
C SER A 603 3.81 5.73 -6.52
N TYR A 604 3.32 6.22 -7.67
CA TYR A 604 2.12 5.69 -8.33
C TYR A 604 2.31 5.55 -9.85
N PRO A 605 1.56 4.64 -10.49
CA PRO A 605 1.38 4.67 -11.93
C PRO A 605 0.51 5.88 -12.36
N TYR A 606 0.70 6.32 -13.59
CA TYR A 606 -0.10 7.38 -14.20
C TYR A 606 -0.74 6.94 -15.51
N VAL A 607 -1.94 7.45 -15.78
CA VAL A 607 -2.51 7.50 -17.12
C VAL A 607 -1.78 8.59 -17.90
N LEU A 608 -0.86 8.18 -18.77
CA LEU A 608 -0.12 9.09 -19.65
C LEU A 608 -0.89 9.29 -20.96
N ASP A 609 -0.98 10.54 -21.42
CA ASP A 609 -1.49 10.85 -22.75
C ASP A 609 -0.59 10.24 -23.85
N ASP A 610 -1.16 9.94 -25.02
CA ASP A 610 -0.44 9.28 -26.12
C ASP A 610 0.77 10.06 -26.62
N ASP A 611 0.70 11.39 -26.63
CA ASP A 611 1.83 12.24 -27.04
C ASP A 611 2.98 12.22 -26.02
N LEU A 612 2.69 12.07 -24.73
CA LEU A 612 3.70 11.92 -23.68
C LEU A 612 4.32 10.51 -23.69
N ALA A 613 3.49 9.47 -23.86
CA ALA A 613 3.96 8.09 -23.95
C ALA A 613 4.73 7.79 -25.26
N ALA A 614 4.68 8.68 -26.25
CA ALA A 614 5.49 8.62 -27.46
C ALA A 614 6.91 9.20 -27.28
N LEU A 615 7.25 9.74 -26.10
CA LEU A 615 8.60 10.20 -25.76
C LEU A 615 9.45 9.04 -25.20
N PRO A 616 10.78 9.19 -25.06
CA PRO A 616 11.55 8.37 -24.14
C PRO A 616 11.07 8.64 -22.71
N VAL A 617 10.58 7.61 -22.02
CA VAL A 617 10.02 7.72 -20.67
C VAL A 617 10.77 6.77 -19.74
N VAL A 618 11.25 7.32 -18.63
CA VAL A 618 11.86 6.60 -17.53
C VAL A 618 11.03 6.84 -16.28
N TRP A 619 10.74 5.77 -15.54
CA TRP A 619 10.12 5.83 -14.23
C TRP A 619 11.13 5.45 -13.14
N SER A 620 11.09 6.20 -12.05
CA SER A 620 11.69 5.85 -10.77
C SER A 620 10.64 6.05 -9.70
N SER A 621 10.61 5.20 -8.67
CA SER A 621 9.95 5.61 -7.41
C SER A 621 10.70 6.78 -6.78
N HIS A 622 10.24 7.28 -5.64
CA HIS A 622 11.09 8.15 -4.83
C HIS A 622 12.34 7.35 -4.39
N GLY A 623 13.45 7.60 -5.08
CA GLY A 623 14.64 6.74 -5.12
C GLY A 623 15.59 6.87 -3.92
N GLY A 624 15.14 7.49 -2.84
CA GLY A 624 15.98 7.75 -1.66
C GLY A 624 17.15 8.69 -1.95
N GLN A 625 18.19 8.60 -1.13
CA GLN A 625 19.33 9.53 -1.11
C GLN A 625 20.14 9.59 -2.42
N GLU A 626 20.02 8.58 -3.28
CA GLU A 626 20.79 8.38 -4.53
C GLU A 626 19.93 8.50 -5.80
N LEU A 627 18.70 9.02 -5.71
CA LEU A 627 17.76 9.15 -6.83
C LEU A 627 18.40 9.73 -8.11
N GLY A 628 19.13 10.85 -7.97
CA GLY A 628 19.73 11.55 -9.11
C GLY A 628 20.77 10.73 -9.85
N HIS A 629 21.70 10.10 -9.10
CA HIS A 629 22.72 9.24 -9.68
C HIS A 629 22.09 8.02 -10.36
N ALA A 630 21.17 7.34 -9.69
CA ALA A 630 20.51 6.16 -10.22
C ALA A 630 19.83 6.41 -11.58
N VAL A 631 19.04 7.50 -11.66
CA VAL A 631 18.36 7.87 -12.91
C VAL A 631 19.37 8.28 -13.98
N LEU A 632 20.37 9.09 -13.64
CA LEU A 632 21.37 9.54 -14.61
C LEU A 632 22.22 8.39 -15.16
N ASP A 633 22.66 7.47 -14.29
CA ASP A 633 23.46 6.30 -14.67
C ASP A 633 22.74 5.45 -15.74
N VAL A 634 21.43 5.24 -15.58
CA VAL A 634 20.60 4.55 -16.57
C VAL A 634 20.41 5.38 -17.84
N LEU A 635 20.16 6.69 -17.72
CA LEU A 635 19.96 7.56 -18.88
C LEU A 635 21.21 7.65 -19.75
N THR A 636 22.40 7.64 -19.18
CA THR A 636 23.67 7.71 -19.93
C THR A 636 24.24 6.34 -20.30
N GLY A 637 23.65 5.26 -19.77
CA GLY A 637 24.10 3.89 -20.01
C GLY A 637 25.36 3.50 -19.23
N ASP A 638 25.69 4.25 -18.17
CA ASP A 638 26.70 3.89 -17.17
C ASP A 638 26.21 2.68 -16.35
N ALA A 639 24.89 2.59 -16.16
CA ALA A 639 24.19 1.40 -15.73
C ALA A 639 23.24 0.91 -16.83
N GLU A 640 23.11 -0.41 -16.95
CA GLU A 640 22.04 -1.01 -17.74
C GLU A 640 20.72 -0.92 -16.96
N PRO A 641 19.60 -0.47 -17.54
CA PRO A 641 18.30 -0.51 -16.88
C PRO A 641 17.89 -1.95 -16.56
N ARG A 642 17.54 -2.18 -15.29
CA ARG A 642 17.18 -3.51 -14.75
C ARG A 642 15.75 -3.59 -14.26
N GLY A 643 15.13 -2.44 -13.95
CA GLY A 643 13.82 -2.40 -13.35
C GLY A 643 12.74 -3.02 -14.25
N ARG A 644 11.74 -3.62 -13.62
CA ARG A 644 10.51 -4.14 -14.25
C ARG A 644 9.32 -3.68 -13.42
N LEU A 645 8.26 -3.22 -14.08
CA LEU A 645 7.10 -2.67 -13.38
C LEU A 645 6.52 -3.68 -12.36
N PRO A 646 6.30 -3.28 -11.10
CA PRO A 646 5.63 -4.10 -10.09
C PRO A 646 4.10 -4.05 -10.18
N GLN A 647 3.56 -3.10 -10.94
CA GLN A 647 2.14 -2.89 -11.16
C GLN A 647 1.94 -2.27 -12.55
N PRO A 648 0.87 -2.63 -13.28
CA PRO A 648 0.55 -2.11 -14.59
C PRO A 648 0.19 -0.63 -14.53
N TRP A 649 0.53 0.08 -15.60
CA TRP A 649 0.10 1.45 -15.83
C TRP A 649 -1.13 1.42 -16.74
N PRO A 650 -2.30 1.87 -16.26
CA PRO A 650 -3.53 1.81 -17.03
C PRO A 650 -3.47 2.73 -18.25
N ARG A 651 -4.22 2.36 -19.30
CA ARG A 651 -4.35 3.20 -20.49
C ARG A 651 -5.36 4.32 -20.30
N HIS A 652 -6.43 4.03 -19.58
CA HIS A 652 -7.46 4.97 -19.18
C HIS A 652 -7.85 4.74 -17.71
N GLU A 653 -8.35 5.79 -17.06
CA GLU A 653 -8.77 5.72 -15.67
C GLU A 653 -9.97 4.78 -15.46
N ALA A 654 -10.85 4.63 -16.45
CA ALA A 654 -11.97 3.69 -16.36
C ALA A 654 -11.53 2.20 -16.33
N ASP A 655 -10.29 1.90 -16.72
CA ASP A 655 -9.80 0.52 -16.87
C ASP A 655 -9.47 -0.14 -15.52
N VAL A 656 -9.35 0.63 -14.43
CA VAL A 656 -8.91 0.12 -13.12
C VAL A 656 -10.05 -0.31 -12.18
N GLY A 657 -11.30 0.04 -12.53
CA GLY A 657 -12.49 -0.27 -11.74
C GLY A 657 -12.70 0.64 -10.54
N ASP A 658 -13.62 0.23 -9.65
CA ASP A 658 -13.92 0.94 -8.41
C ASP A 658 -12.94 0.52 -7.30
N ARG A 659 -12.29 1.50 -6.65
CA ARG A 659 -11.40 1.25 -5.52
C ARG A 659 -12.11 0.63 -4.31
N PHE A 660 -13.42 0.71 -4.18
CA PHE A 660 -14.13 0.06 -3.06
C PHE A 660 -14.61 -1.37 -3.38
N ASP A 661 -14.48 -1.82 -4.64
CA ASP A 661 -14.90 -3.17 -5.04
C ASP A 661 -13.73 -4.17 -4.96
N TYR A 662 -13.82 -5.11 -4.03
CA TYR A 662 -12.82 -6.16 -3.78
C TYR A 662 -13.25 -7.53 -4.33
N ASP A 663 -14.38 -7.62 -5.05
CA ASP A 663 -14.71 -8.82 -5.83
C ASP A 663 -13.94 -8.84 -7.15
N LEU A 664 -12.61 -8.91 -7.05
CA LEU A 664 -11.71 -8.74 -8.19
C LEU A 664 -11.91 -9.83 -9.26
N LEU A 665 -12.35 -11.03 -8.86
CA LEU A 665 -12.69 -12.12 -9.78
C LEU A 665 -14.03 -11.86 -10.47
N GLY A 666 -15.07 -11.46 -9.73
CA GLY A 666 -16.37 -11.13 -10.32
C GLY A 666 -16.32 -9.89 -11.21
N ARG A 667 -15.39 -8.97 -10.97
CA ARG A 667 -15.19 -7.75 -11.76
C ARG A 667 -14.11 -7.82 -12.82
N GLN A 668 -13.23 -8.81 -12.73
CA GLN A 668 -12.04 -8.92 -13.58
C GLN A 668 -11.25 -7.59 -13.56
N THR A 669 -10.75 -7.20 -12.39
CA THR A 669 -9.88 -6.02 -12.20
C THR A 669 -8.46 -6.44 -11.79
N THR A 670 -7.52 -5.50 -11.66
CA THR A 670 -6.09 -5.78 -11.37
C THR A 670 -5.44 -6.62 -12.48
N TRP A 671 -4.53 -7.54 -12.16
CA TRP A 671 -3.97 -8.48 -13.12
C TRP A 671 -4.96 -9.54 -13.64
N TRP A 672 -6.20 -9.58 -13.12
CA TRP A 672 -7.31 -10.35 -13.72
C TRP A 672 -8.08 -9.56 -14.79
N SER A 673 -7.73 -8.29 -15.01
CA SER A 673 -8.38 -7.48 -16.02
C SER A 673 -8.13 -8.02 -17.43
N PRO A 674 -9.18 -8.10 -18.27
CA PRO A 674 -9.03 -8.39 -19.68
C PRO A 674 -8.57 -7.15 -20.46
N VAL A 675 -8.55 -5.98 -19.82
CA VAL A 675 -8.16 -4.72 -20.46
C VAL A 675 -6.64 -4.62 -20.48
N GLU A 676 -6.08 -4.48 -21.68
CA GLU A 676 -4.64 -4.36 -21.86
C GLU A 676 -4.13 -3.02 -21.30
N PRO A 677 -3.20 -3.03 -20.33
CA PRO A 677 -2.62 -1.81 -19.78
C PRO A 677 -1.70 -1.13 -20.80
N ARG A 678 -1.36 0.15 -20.55
CA ARG A 678 -0.36 0.86 -21.36
C ARG A 678 1.03 0.27 -21.18
N PHE A 679 1.39 -0.05 -19.94
CA PHE A 679 2.59 -0.79 -19.59
C PHE A 679 2.18 -1.89 -18.62
N ALA A 680 2.48 -3.15 -18.95
CA ALA A 680 2.00 -4.29 -18.17
C ALA A 680 2.88 -4.57 -16.94
N LEU A 681 2.39 -5.39 -16.02
CA LEU A 681 3.21 -6.00 -14.97
C LEU A 681 4.46 -6.64 -15.59
N GLY A 682 5.62 -6.44 -14.97
CA GLY A 682 6.88 -6.97 -15.45
C GLY A 682 7.45 -6.25 -16.69
N HIS A 683 6.84 -5.15 -17.14
CA HIS A 683 7.36 -4.36 -18.27
C HIS A 683 8.56 -3.51 -17.87
N GLY A 684 9.60 -3.48 -18.71
CA GLY A 684 10.75 -2.61 -18.54
C GLY A 684 11.80 -2.91 -19.61
N LEU A 685 12.26 -1.87 -20.31
CA LEU A 685 13.20 -2.02 -21.41
C LEU A 685 14.64 -2.09 -20.91
N HIS A 686 15.48 -2.75 -21.70
CA HIS A 686 16.93 -2.61 -21.64
C HIS A 686 17.55 -2.26 -22.99
N TYR A 687 18.81 -1.82 -22.99
CA TYR A 687 19.53 -1.39 -24.19
C TYR A 687 20.22 -2.53 -24.93
N ALA A 688 20.32 -3.71 -24.32
CA ALA A 688 20.76 -4.93 -24.98
C ALA A 688 19.69 -5.48 -25.95
N THR A 689 20.10 -6.36 -26.86
CA THR A 689 19.18 -7.15 -27.70
C THR A 689 19.12 -8.58 -27.19
N THR A 690 17.92 -9.17 -27.12
CA THR A 690 17.74 -10.57 -26.70
C THR A 690 16.96 -11.38 -27.72
N ALA A 691 17.33 -12.66 -27.85
CA ALA A 691 16.63 -13.64 -28.66
C ALA A 691 16.29 -14.87 -27.80
N TRP A 692 15.05 -15.35 -27.91
CA TRP A 692 14.50 -16.40 -27.06
C TRP A 692 14.17 -17.63 -27.91
N HIS A 693 14.65 -18.80 -27.49
CA HIS A 693 14.54 -20.04 -28.25
C HIS A 693 14.26 -21.25 -27.36
N GLY A 694 13.74 -22.32 -27.96
CA GLY A 694 13.68 -23.64 -27.33
C GLY A 694 12.80 -23.75 -26.08
N ALA A 695 11.80 -22.89 -25.92
CA ALA A 695 10.88 -22.94 -24.79
C ALA A 695 10.18 -24.30 -24.71
N ARG A 696 10.24 -24.95 -23.55
CA ARG A 696 9.62 -26.26 -23.29
C ARG A 696 9.27 -26.42 -21.82
N ALA A 697 8.31 -27.29 -21.54
CA ALA A 697 7.91 -27.63 -20.18
C ALA A 697 7.88 -29.15 -19.98
N SER A 698 8.22 -29.60 -18.78
CA SER A 698 8.11 -31.00 -18.35
C SER A 698 7.52 -31.08 -16.96
N VAL A 699 6.72 -32.12 -16.70
CA VAL A 699 6.07 -32.35 -15.40
C VAL A 699 6.73 -33.54 -14.71
N GLY A 700 7.17 -33.36 -13.48
CA GLY A 700 7.84 -34.39 -12.68
C GLY A 700 8.02 -33.94 -11.23
N ASP A 701 8.11 -34.87 -10.30
CA ASP A 701 8.49 -34.62 -8.89
C ASP A 701 7.71 -33.48 -8.18
N GLY A 702 6.43 -33.32 -8.50
CA GLY A 702 5.57 -32.30 -7.87
C GLY A 702 5.75 -30.88 -8.42
N VAL A 703 6.47 -30.71 -9.52
CA VAL A 703 6.69 -29.42 -10.19
C VAL A 703 6.46 -29.50 -11.70
N VAL A 704 6.21 -28.34 -12.32
CA VAL A 704 6.40 -28.14 -13.76
C VAL A 704 7.70 -27.37 -13.96
N THR A 705 8.66 -27.98 -14.63
CA THR A 705 9.93 -27.33 -15.00
C THR A 705 9.77 -26.69 -16.37
N VAL A 706 9.89 -25.37 -16.43
CA VAL A 706 9.89 -24.59 -17.68
C VAL A 706 11.31 -24.19 -18.02
N GLN A 707 11.72 -24.43 -19.25
CA GLN A 707 13.06 -24.14 -19.75
C GLN A 707 12.98 -23.27 -21.00
N VAL A 708 13.85 -22.27 -21.10
CA VAL A 708 14.01 -21.43 -22.28
C VAL A 708 15.47 -20.99 -22.42
N GLU A 709 15.95 -20.85 -23.65
CA GLU A 709 17.29 -20.32 -23.93
C GLU A 709 17.17 -18.85 -24.32
N VAL A 710 17.95 -18.00 -23.65
CA VAL A 710 18.01 -16.55 -23.92
C VAL A 710 19.41 -16.21 -24.38
N SER A 711 19.52 -15.64 -25.58
CA SER A 711 20.79 -15.22 -26.18
C SER A 711 20.92 -13.71 -26.16
N GLY A 712 22.07 -13.20 -25.71
CA GLY A 712 22.36 -11.77 -25.56
C GLY A 712 23.16 -11.20 -26.73
N GLY A 713 22.94 -9.93 -27.04
CA GLY A 713 23.66 -9.20 -28.07
C GLY A 713 23.92 -7.74 -27.71
N GLY A 714 25.06 -7.22 -28.17
CA GLY A 714 25.46 -5.82 -27.97
C GLY A 714 25.97 -5.52 -26.56
N ARG A 715 25.08 -5.59 -25.56
CA ARG A 715 25.35 -5.31 -24.14
C ARG A 715 24.86 -6.49 -23.28
N THR A 716 25.30 -6.56 -22.02
CA THR A 716 24.75 -7.55 -21.08
C THR A 716 23.27 -7.24 -20.86
N ALA A 717 22.40 -8.21 -21.10
CA ALA A 717 20.97 -8.08 -20.95
C ALA A 717 20.52 -8.58 -19.56
N PRO A 718 19.99 -7.70 -18.69
CA PRO A 718 19.41 -8.10 -17.42
C PRO A 718 17.95 -8.49 -17.64
N GLU A 719 17.72 -9.73 -18.00
CA GLU A 719 16.39 -10.25 -18.30
C GLU A 719 15.67 -10.76 -17.05
N VAL A 720 14.34 -10.68 -17.08
CA VAL A 720 13.47 -11.32 -16.09
C VAL A 720 12.53 -12.23 -16.85
N VAL A 721 12.87 -13.53 -16.88
CA VAL A 721 12.03 -14.54 -17.51
C VAL A 721 10.82 -14.78 -16.62
N GLN A 722 9.63 -14.55 -17.15
CA GLN A 722 8.36 -14.69 -16.43
C GLN A 722 7.57 -15.84 -17.03
N VAL A 723 6.96 -16.65 -16.16
CA VAL A 723 6.04 -17.71 -16.55
C VAL A 723 4.67 -17.36 -16.00
N TYR A 724 3.75 -17.05 -16.91
CA TYR A 724 2.34 -16.91 -16.58
C TYR A 724 1.60 -18.19 -16.88
N GLY A 725 0.45 -18.42 -16.25
CA GLY A 725 -0.38 -19.55 -16.65
C GLY A 725 -1.82 -19.45 -16.22
N ARG A 726 -2.64 -20.23 -16.92
CA ARG A 726 -4.09 -20.29 -16.75
C ARG A 726 -4.55 -21.73 -16.89
N ALA A 727 -5.48 -22.14 -16.05
CA ALA A 727 -6.13 -23.44 -16.22
C ALA A 727 -7.04 -23.46 -17.46
N LEU A 728 -7.01 -24.57 -18.19
CA LEU A 728 -7.87 -24.82 -19.35
C LEU A 728 -9.08 -25.67 -18.92
N GLY A 729 -10.25 -25.37 -19.49
CA GLY A 729 -11.50 -26.07 -19.17
C GLY A 729 -12.10 -25.70 -17.80
N ALA A 730 -11.57 -24.69 -17.13
CA ALA A 730 -12.15 -24.10 -15.92
C ALA A 730 -12.64 -22.68 -16.27
N GLU A 731 -13.96 -22.52 -16.32
CA GLU A 731 -14.60 -21.20 -16.43
C GLU A 731 -14.12 -20.32 -15.26
N ASP A 732 -13.78 -19.06 -15.55
CA ASP A 732 -13.27 -18.08 -14.58
C ASP A 732 -11.91 -18.39 -13.92
N ALA A 733 -11.09 -19.25 -14.53
CA ALA A 733 -9.69 -19.39 -14.12
C ALA A 733 -8.89 -18.13 -14.50
N PRO A 734 -8.25 -17.43 -13.55
CA PRO A 734 -7.42 -16.27 -13.85
C PRO A 734 -6.08 -16.67 -14.49
N ARG A 735 -5.48 -15.74 -15.24
CA ARG A 735 -4.11 -15.85 -15.80
C ARG A 735 -3.10 -15.29 -14.81
N ARG A 736 -2.26 -16.11 -14.17
CA ARG A 736 -1.42 -15.73 -13.01
C ARG A 736 0.07 -15.77 -13.28
N LEU A 737 0.86 -14.95 -12.59
CA LEU A 737 2.30 -15.15 -12.51
C LEU A 737 2.57 -16.40 -11.67
N LEU A 738 3.25 -17.39 -12.26
CA LEU A 738 3.51 -18.68 -11.64
C LEU A 738 4.95 -18.80 -11.13
N ALA A 739 5.90 -18.31 -11.93
CA ALA A 739 7.31 -18.25 -11.60
C ALA A 739 8.00 -17.10 -12.35
N HIS A 740 9.13 -16.64 -11.84
CA HIS A 740 10.01 -15.73 -12.56
C HIS A 740 11.47 -16.04 -12.21
N ARG A 741 12.40 -15.56 -13.04
CA ARG A 741 13.83 -15.67 -12.77
C ARG A 741 14.58 -14.54 -13.47
N ARG A 742 15.35 -13.78 -12.69
CA ARG A 742 16.32 -12.84 -13.22
C ARG A 742 17.57 -13.55 -13.71
N VAL A 743 18.12 -13.09 -14.83
CA VAL A 743 19.38 -13.56 -15.41
C VAL A 743 20.10 -12.43 -16.13
N ASP A 744 21.42 -12.37 -15.98
CA ASP A 744 22.27 -11.56 -16.83
C ASP A 744 22.78 -12.40 -18.00
N VAL A 745 22.55 -11.93 -19.22
CA VAL A 745 22.98 -12.62 -20.45
C VAL A 745 24.03 -11.77 -21.15
N ALA A 746 25.30 -12.20 -21.14
CA ALA A 746 26.37 -11.43 -21.75
C ALA A 746 26.25 -11.40 -23.29
N PRO A 747 26.87 -10.40 -23.97
CA PRO A 747 26.90 -10.37 -25.44
C PRO A 747 27.52 -11.64 -26.04
N GLY A 748 26.80 -12.29 -26.95
CA GLY A 748 27.25 -13.52 -27.60
C GLY A 748 27.09 -14.79 -26.76
N GLU A 749 26.59 -14.67 -25.53
CA GLU A 749 26.25 -15.79 -24.66
C GLU A 749 24.81 -16.24 -24.88
N THR A 750 24.56 -17.54 -24.70
CA THR A 750 23.23 -18.13 -24.57
C THR A 750 23.11 -18.76 -23.19
N VAL A 751 22.19 -18.25 -22.37
CA VAL A 751 21.91 -18.80 -21.05
C VAL A 751 20.64 -19.64 -21.11
N ARG A 752 20.71 -20.87 -20.59
CA ARG A 752 19.53 -21.70 -20.37
C ARG A 752 18.90 -21.34 -19.03
N VAL A 753 17.71 -20.77 -19.08
CA VAL A 753 16.93 -20.40 -17.90
C VAL A 753 15.98 -21.55 -17.58
N GLU A 754 15.99 -21.97 -16.32
CA GLU A 754 15.11 -22.99 -15.78
C GLU A 754 14.30 -22.39 -14.64
N LEU A 755 12.98 -22.58 -14.70
CA LEU A 755 12.02 -22.13 -13.70
C LEU A 755 11.19 -23.32 -13.23
N GLU A 756 11.00 -23.43 -11.92
CA GLU A 756 10.15 -24.45 -11.32
C GLU A 756 8.82 -23.84 -10.89
N VAL A 757 7.72 -24.44 -11.32
CA VAL A 757 6.37 -24.10 -10.89
C VAL A 757 5.85 -25.24 -10.03
N PRO A 758 5.82 -25.10 -8.69
CA PRO A 758 5.16 -26.07 -7.82
C PRO A 758 3.73 -26.32 -8.27
N LEU A 759 3.29 -27.59 -8.28
CA LEU A 759 1.94 -27.93 -8.75
C LEU A 759 0.85 -27.26 -7.91
N GLU A 760 1.13 -26.85 -6.67
CA GLU A 760 0.23 -26.10 -5.80
C GLU A 760 -0.07 -24.71 -6.37
N ARG A 761 0.87 -24.09 -7.10
CA ARG A 761 0.68 -22.78 -7.77
C ARG A 761 -0.34 -22.85 -8.92
N LEU A 762 -0.63 -24.05 -9.41
CA LEU A 762 -1.61 -24.32 -10.45
C LEU A 762 -3.02 -24.60 -9.89
N SER A 763 -3.16 -24.65 -8.57
CA SER A 763 -4.44 -24.91 -7.89
C SER A 763 -5.31 -23.65 -7.80
N LEU A 764 -6.62 -23.84 -7.80
CA LEU A 764 -7.63 -22.80 -7.62
C LEU A 764 -8.36 -23.04 -6.29
N TRP A 765 -8.84 -21.98 -5.65
CA TRP A 765 -9.63 -22.12 -4.44
C TRP A 765 -11.07 -22.46 -4.82
N ASP A 766 -11.53 -23.63 -4.38
CA ASP A 766 -12.92 -24.01 -4.50
C ASP A 766 -13.68 -23.56 -3.26
N VAL A 767 -14.39 -22.45 -3.38
CA VAL A 767 -15.34 -21.99 -2.36
C VAL A 767 -16.35 -23.07 -1.99
N THR A 768 -16.67 -23.98 -2.93
CA THR A 768 -17.64 -25.04 -2.66
C THR A 768 -17.12 -26.16 -1.78
N ALA A 769 -15.84 -26.48 -1.96
CA ALA A 769 -15.17 -27.49 -1.17
C ALA A 769 -14.43 -26.88 0.02
N ASP A 770 -14.43 -25.55 0.17
CA ASP A 770 -13.62 -24.80 1.14
C ASP A 770 -12.19 -25.36 1.17
N GLY A 771 -11.59 -25.44 -0.02
CA GLY A 771 -10.33 -26.14 -0.25
C GLY A 771 -9.78 -25.97 -1.65
N TRP A 772 -8.51 -26.33 -1.83
CA TRP A 772 -7.81 -26.23 -3.11
C TRP A 772 -8.12 -27.41 -4.04
N TRP A 773 -8.27 -27.13 -5.33
CA TRP A 773 -8.37 -28.14 -6.38
C TRP A 773 -7.48 -27.76 -7.57
N ARG A 774 -7.16 -28.72 -8.43
CA ARG A 774 -6.25 -28.51 -9.55
C ARG A 774 -6.78 -29.15 -10.83
N PRO A 775 -7.12 -28.34 -11.86
CA PRO A 775 -7.41 -28.79 -13.22
C PRO A 775 -6.29 -29.66 -13.80
N ALA A 776 -6.62 -30.52 -14.77
CA ALA A 776 -5.62 -31.37 -15.43
C ALA A 776 -4.73 -30.57 -16.39
N ARG A 777 -5.33 -29.61 -17.11
CA ARG A 777 -4.70 -28.93 -18.25
C ARG A 777 -4.44 -27.47 -17.94
N HIS A 778 -3.25 -26.99 -18.28
CA HIS A 778 -2.87 -25.59 -18.13
C HIS A 778 -2.14 -25.10 -19.36
N ARG A 779 -2.41 -23.84 -19.72
CA ARG A 779 -1.58 -23.06 -20.65
C ARG A 779 -0.56 -22.29 -19.84
N LEU A 780 0.70 -22.38 -20.24
CA LEU A 780 1.81 -21.62 -19.71
C LEU A 780 2.32 -20.65 -20.79
N GLU A 781 2.65 -19.44 -20.38
CA GLU A 781 3.15 -18.38 -21.26
C GLU A 781 4.51 -17.94 -20.73
N VAL A 782 5.55 -18.20 -21.51
CA VAL A 782 6.92 -17.74 -21.24
C VAL A 782 7.05 -16.34 -21.83
N ALA A 783 7.34 -15.35 -20.99
CA ALA A 783 7.20 -13.95 -21.35
C ALA A 783 8.30 -13.07 -20.74
N ALA A 784 8.55 -11.91 -21.36
CA ALA A 784 9.43 -10.86 -20.83
C ALA A 784 8.66 -9.82 -20.00
N SER A 785 7.33 -9.76 -20.16
CA SER A 785 6.37 -9.02 -19.34
C SER A 785 4.99 -9.66 -19.49
N ALA A 786 3.99 -9.24 -18.72
CA ALA A 786 2.64 -9.79 -18.85
C ALA A 786 2.02 -9.63 -20.26
N SER A 787 2.48 -8.68 -21.08
CA SER A 787 2.02 -8.45 -22.46
C SER A 787 3.03 -8.87 -23.55
N ASP A 788 4.26 -9.23 -23.19
CA ASP A 788 5.32 -9.63 -24.14
C ASP A 788 5.59 -11.13 -24.07
N VAL A 789 4.63 -11.92 -24.57
CA VAL A 789 4.69 -13.38 -24.60
C VAL A 789 5.62 -13.86 -25.71
N ARG A 790 6.63 -14.65 -25.35
CA ARG A 790 7.65 -15.20 -26.25
C ARG A 790 7.37 -16.63 -26.67
N ALA A 791 6.70 -17.40 -25.82
CA ALA A 791 6.27 -18.76 -26.15
C ALA A 791 5.03 -19.15 -25.34
N GLU A 792 4.24 -20.06 -25.91
CA GLU A 792 3.09 -20.65 -25.25
C GLU A 792 3.25 -22.17 -25.22
N LEU A 793 2.95 -22.77 -24.08
CA LEU A 793 3.08 -24.19 -23.83
C LEU A 793 1.78 -24.70 -23.22
N GLU A 794 1.44 -25.95 -23.48
CA GLU A 794 0.39 -26.65 -22.75
C GLU A 794 1.00 -27.80 -21.97
N VAL A 795 0.53 -28.00 -20.74
CA VAL A 795 0.95 -29.10 -19.87
C VAL A 795 -0.25 -29.81 -19.27
N ASP A 796 -0.12 -31.12 -19.13
CA ASP A 796 -1.01 -31.95 -18.34
C ASP A 796 -0.35 -32.23 -16.99
N VAL A 797 -1.04 -31.93 -15.90
CA VAL A 797 -0.57 -32.13 -14.53
C VAL A 797 -1.48 -33.08 -13.76
N PRO A 798 -0.98 -33.75 -12.70
CA PRO A 798 -1.82 -34.57 -11.83
C PRO A 798 -2.99 -33.77 -11.26
N VAL A 799 -4.21 -34.24 -11.49
CA VAL A 799 -5.45 -33.62 -11.01
C VAL A 799 -5.54 -33.68 -9.49
N VAL A 800 -6.00 -32.59 -8.89
CA VAL A 800 -6.60 -32.62 -7.54
C VAL A 800 -8.09 -32.41 -7.76
N GLU A 801 -8.87 -33.45 -7.46
CA GLU A 801 -10.30 -33.50 -7.75
C GLU A 801 -11.03 -32.31 -7.14
N ARG A 802 -11.91 -31.72 -7.95
CA ARG A 802 -12.74 -30.61 -7.51
C ARG A 802 -13.81 -31.14 -6.54
N GLY A 803 -13.89 -30.54 -5.36
CA GLY A 803 -14.76 -31.04 -4.31
C GLY A 803 -16.24 -30.71 -4.49
N TRP A 804 -17.04 -31.14 -3.52
CA TRP A 804 -18.47 -30.88 -3.43
C TRP A 804 -18.77 -30.15 -2.12
N HIS A 805 -19.74 -29.24 -2.14
CA HIS A 805 -20.40 -28.83 -0.90
C HIS A 805 -21.10 -30.04 -0.30
N ARG A 806 -20.73 -30.43 0.92
CA ARG A 806 -21.34 -31.55 1.64
C ARG A 806 -22.04 -31.04 2.90
N PRO A 807 -23.17 -30.32 2.76
CA PRO A 807 -23.92 -29.72 3.86
C PRO A 807 -24.36 -30.73 4.95
N ARG A 808 -24.37 -32.03 4.64
CA ARG A 808 -24.61 -33.13 5.59
C ARG A 808 -23.39 -33.43 6.48
N VAL A 809 -22.18 -33.26 5.95
CA VAL A 809 -20.91 -33.53 6.65
C VAL A 809 -20.52 -32.32 7.50
N ARG A 810 -20.60 -31.13 6.90
CA ARG A 810 -20.43 -29.85 7.58
C ARG A 810 -21.37 -28.82 6.97
N PRO A 811 -21.94 -27.90 7.76
CA PRO A 811 -22.67 -26.77 7.22
C PRO A 811 -21.83 -26.00 6.20
N VAL A 812 -22.47 -25.56 5.12
CA VAL A 812 -21.87 -24.65 4.14
C VAL A 812 -22.08 -23.24 4.63
N ARG A 813 -21.01 -22.50 4.91
CA ARG A 813 -21.07 -21.10 5.31
C ARG A 813 -21.71 -20.25 4.20
N ALA A 814 -22.51 -19.25 4.57
CA ALA A 814 -23.22 -18.44 3.58
C ALA A 814 -22.27 -17.71 2.61
N GLU A 815 -21.12 -17.25 3.06
CA GLU A 815 -20.12 -16.57 2.22
C GLU A 815 -19.42 -17.48 1.19
N CYS A 816 -19.59 -18.80 1.27
CA CYS A 816 -18.99 -19.77 0.35
C CYS A 816 -19.85 -19.98 -0.92
N PHE A 817 -20.17 -18.91 -1.65
CA PHE A 817 -20.98 -18.94 -2.89
C PHE A 817 -20.10 -18.96 -4.15
N ASP A 818 -20.60 -19.52 -5.26
CA ASP A 818 -19.93 -19.47 -6.57
C ASP A 818 -20.14 -18.12 -7.29
N SER A 819 -21.32 -17.52 -7.13
CA SER A 819 -21.63 -16.19 -7.67
C SER A 819 -22.68 -15.48 -6.84
N TRP A 820 -22.69 -14.15 -6.92
CA TRP A 820 -23.58 -13.30 -6.14
C TRP A 820 -23.87 -11.97 -6.84
N SER A 821 -24.97 -11.32 -6.47
CA SER A 821 -25.34 -9.98 -6.93
C SER A 821 -26.30 -9.31 -5.95
N GLY A 822 -26.16 -8.01 -5.73
CA GLY A 822 -27.05 -7.24 -4.84
C GLY A 822 -26.97 -7.61 -3.35
N LEU A 823 -25.95 -8.37 -2.96
CA LEU A 823 -25.73 -8.82 -1.60
C LEU A 823 -24.51 -8.12 -0.96
N GLU A 824 -24.35 -8.32 0.34
CA GLU A 824 -23.18 -8.01 1.15
C GLU A 824 -22.93 -9.12 2.17
N ILE A 825 -21.67 -9.32 2.53
CA ILE A 825 -21.21 -10.18 3.62
C ILE A 825 -21.14 -9.32 4.89
N VAL A 826 -21.79 -9.79 5.95
CA VAL A 826 -21.88 -9.10 7.24
C VAL A 826 -21.44 -10.00 8.38
N ALA A 827 -20.89 -9.42 9.45
CA ALA A 827 -20.51 -10.13 10.65
C ALA A 827 -21.73 -10.66 11.42
N THR A 828 -21.65 -11.88 11.97
CA THR A 828 -22.76 -12.47 12.77
C THR A 828 -22.54 -12.52 14.26
N GLY A 829 -21.28 -12.48 14.69
CA GLY A 829 -20.85 -12.30 16.08
C GLY A 829 -19.62 -11.41 16.15
N ASP A 830 -19.25 -11.02 17.37
CA ASP A 830 -18.19 -10.04 17.62
C ASP A 830 -16.84 -10.48 17.03
N LEU A 831 -16.51 -11.77 17.17
CA LEU A 831 -15.18 -12.28 16.84
C LEU A 831 -15.11 -13.20 15.62
N ARG A 832 -16.22 -13.84 15.23
CA ARG A 832 -16.24 -14.89 14.19
C ARG A 832 -17.57 -14.96 13.46
N GLY A 833 -17.52 -15.51 12.25
CA GLY A 833 -18.68 -15.93 11.46
C GLY A 833 -19.30 -14.81 10.63
N HIS A 834 -19.85 -15.16 9.47
CA HIS A 834 -20.49 -14.21 8.59
C HIS A 834 -21.90 -14.67 8.21
N ALA A 835 -22.63 -13.75 7.59
CA ALA A 835 -23.89 -14.00 6.91
C ALA A 835 -23.90 -13.27 5.57
N LEU A 836 -24.79 -13.69 4.68
CA LEU A 836 -25.18 -12.91 3.52
C LEU A 836 -26.45 -12.12 3.80
N GLN A 837 -26.50 -10.89 3.30
CA GLN A 837 -27.65 -10.00 3.40
C GLN A 837 -27.85 -9.21 2.11
N ALA A 838 -29.09 -8.81 1.82
CA ALA A 838 -29.37 -7.88 0.72
C ALA A 838 -28.83 -6.47 1.04
N ARG A 839 -28.02 -5.94 0.13
CA ARG A 839 -27.47 -4.58 0.25
C ARG A 839 -28.60 -3.56 0.34
N ASP A 840 -28.47 -2.61 1.26
CA ASP A 840 -29.50 -1.60 1.58
C ASP A 840 -30.89 -2.21 1.89
N HIS A 841 -30.92 -3.48 2.30
CA HIS A 841 -32.15 -4.27 2.50
C HIS A 841 -33.08 -4.31 1.28
N ARG A 842 -32.52 -4.18 0.07
CA ARG A 842 -33.27 -4.27 -1.18
C ARG A 842 -33.49 -5.74 -1.53
N SER A 843 -32.77 -6.24 -2.53
CA SER A 843 -32.81 -7.64 -2.93
C SER A 843 -31.47 -8.03 -3.54
N GLY A 844 -31.06 -9.27 -3.33
CA GLY A 844 -29.87 -9.85 -3.93
C GLY A 844 -29.94 -11.37 -3.96
N THR A 845 -29.08 -11.97 -4.78
CA THR A 845 -29.07 -13.40 -5.06
C THR A 845 -27.68 -13.98 -4.89
N ALA A 846 -27.57 -15.14 -4.27
CA ALA A 846 -26.36 -15.97 -4.23
C ALA A 846 -26.63 -17.33 -4.86
N ARG A 847 -25.61 -17.91 -5.50
CA ARG A 847 -25.66 -19.26 -6.08
C ARG A 847 -24.59 -20.15 -5.47
N TYR A 848 -25.01 -21.35 -5.08
CA TYR A 848 -24.18 -22.43 -4.58
C TYR A 848 -24.35 -23.62 -5.52
N GLY A 849 -23.38 -23.85 -6.37
CA GLY A 849 -23.34 -25.00 -7.26
C GLY A 849 -22.78 -26.23 -6.54
N ARG A 850 -22.97 -27.40 -7.15
CA ARG A 850 -22.32 -28.65 -6.69
C ARG A 850 -22.61 -28.96 -5.22
N LEU A 851 -23.85 -28.74 -4.80
CA LEU A 851 -24.36 -29.14 -3.50
C LEU A 851 -24.74 -30.61 -3.50
N ARG A 852 -24.07 -31.42 -2.67
CA ARG A 852 -24.34 -32.86 -2.56
C ARG A 852 -24.94 -33.19 -1.20
N THR A 853 -26.17 -33.71 -1.22
CA THR A 853 -26.93 -34.04 -0.01
C THR A 853 -26.58 -35.41 0.57
N GLU A 854 -25.80 -36.24 -0.13
CA GLU A 854 -25.42 -37.60 0.29
C GLU A 854 -26.62 -38.47 0.72
N GLY A 855 -27.75 -38.38 0.00
CA GLY A 855 -28.98 -39.12 0.30
C GLY A 855 -29.85 -38.51 1.40
N ALA A 856 -29.54 -37.29 1.86
CA ALA A 856 -30.47 -36.47 2.63
C ALA A 856 -31.66 -36.05 1.76
N GLY A 857 -32.84 -36.01 2.37
CA GLY A 857 -34.10 -35.68 1.68
C GLY A 857 -34.36 -34.18 1.65
N GLN A 858 -33.68 -33.40 2.50
CA GLN A 858 -33.96 -31.98 2.68
C GLN A 858 -32.68 -31.14 2.66
N VAL A 859 -32.75 -29.97 2.03
CA VAL A 859 -31.79 -28.87 2.15
C VAL A 859 -32.41 -27.80 3.04
N VAL A 860 -31.68 -27.35 4.05
CA VAL A 860 -32.16 -26.42 5.07
C VAL A 860 -31.28 -25.17 5.09
N LEU A 861 -31.90 -24.02 4.82
CA LEU A 861 -31.27 -22.71 4.95
C LEU A 861 -31.51 -22.18 6.37
N ARG A 862 -30.43 -21.85 7.08
CA ARG A 862 -30.52 -21.18 8.39
C ARG A 862 -30.53 -19.67 8.21
N LEU A 863 -31.56 -19.06 8.76
CA LEU A 863 -31.91 -17.66 8.52
C LEU A 863 -32.13 -16.93 9.85
N ARG A 864 -31.90 -15.61 9.83
CA ARG A 864 -32.30 -14.70 10.91
C ARG A 864 -32.57 -13.30 10.36
N PRO A 865 -33.37 -12.47 11.04
CA PRO A 865 -33.38 -11.04 10.75
C PRO A 865 -32.04 -10.42 11.16
N ALA A 866 -31.66 -9.35 10.46
CA ALA A 866 -30.58 -8.47 10.90
C ALA A 866 -30.86 -7.93 12.31
N GLU A 867 -29.79 -7.62 13.03
CA GLU A 867 -29.91 -7.16 14.42
C GLU A 867 -30.77 -5.90 14.52
N GLY A 868 -31.76 -5.91 15.41
CA GLY A 868 -32.72 -4.82 15.59
C GLY A 868 -33.81 -4.72 14.50
N ALA A 869 -33.81 -5.58 13.48
CA ALA A 869 -34.80 -5.55 12.40
C ALA A 869 -36.05 -6.41 12.70
N ASP A 870 -37.18 -6.01 12.12
CA ASP A 870 -38.43 -6.77 12.20
C ASP A 870 -38.37 -8.03 11.32
N ALA A 871 -38.60 -9.20 11.93
CA ALA A 871 -38.62 -10.49 11.25
C ALA A 871 -39.75 -10.59 10.20
N CYS A 872 -40.79 -9.76 10.28
CA CYS A 872 -41.86 -9.71 9.29
C CYS A 872 -41.48 -8.93 8.01
N ALA A 873 -40.40 -8.14 8.04
CA ALA A 873 -40.08 -7.15 7.01
C ALA A 873 -39.14 -7.66 5.90
N GLY A 874 -39.20 -8.94 5.53
CA GLY A 874 -38.32 -9.52 4.50
C GLY A 874 -38.96 -10.68 3.74
N GLN A 875 -38.28 -11.15 2.71
CA GLN A 875 -38.68 -12.33 1.94
C GLN A 875 -37.44 -13.14 1.58
N VAL A 876 -37.57 -14.47 1.62
CA VAL A 876 -36.52 -15.38 1.16
C VAL A 876 -37.12 -16.31 0.12
N VAL A 877 -36.49 -16.39 -1.04
CA VAL A 877 -36.82 -17.33 -2.11
C VAL A 877 -35.61 -18.22 -2.35
N ALA A 878 -35.80 -19.52 -2.25
CA ALA A 878 -34.76 -20.50 -2.51
C ALA A 878 -35.20 -21.45 -3.63
N ARG A 879 -34.32 -21.69 -4.60
CA ARG A 879 -34.54 -22.61 -5.71
C ARG A 879 -33.45 -23.65 -5.73
N LEU A 880 -33.82 -24.92 -5.59
CA LEU A 880 -32.91 -26.06 -5.68
C LEU A 880 -33.15 -26.77 -7.01
N ARG A 881 -32.15 -26.79 -7.87
CA ARG A 881 -32.18 -27.48 -9.16
C ARG A 881 -31.45 -28.81 -9.05
N GLY A 882 -32.15 -29.91 -9.34
CA GLY A 882 -31.59 -31.27 -9.36
C GLY A 882 -30.86 -31.60 -10.65
N SER A 883 -30.19 -32.74 -10.65
CA SER A 883 -29.34 -33.22 -11.75
C SER A 883 -30.08 -33.46 -13.07
N ARG A 884 -31.40 -33.68 -13.00
CA ARG A 884 -32.29 -33.88 -14.16
C ARG A 884 -32.99 -32.59 -14.62
N GLY A 885 -32.65 -31.45 -14.02
CA GLY A 885 -33.25 -30.15 -14.32
C GLY A 885 -34.56 -29.84 -13.60
N GLU A 886 -35.02 -30.73 -12.72
CA GLU A 886 -36.16 -30.49 -11.82
C GLU A 886 -35.83 -29.34 -10.85
N VAL A 887 -36.78 -28.44 -10.60
CA VAL A 887 -36.60 -27.29 -9.71
C VAL A 887 -37.62 -27.34 -8.59
N VAL A 888 -37.13 -27.35 -7.36
CA VAL A 888 -37.94 -27.18 -6.15
C VAL A 888 -37.73 -25.76 -5.66
N GLU A 889 -38.83 -25.03 -5.46
CA GLU A 889 -38.81 -23.67 -4.93
C GLU A 889 -39.49 -23.64 -3.56
N ALA A 890 -38.87 -22.92 -2.62
CA ALA A 890 -39.48 -22.57 -1.35
C ALA A 890 -39.42 -21.06 -1.17
N THR A 891 -40.55 -20.47 -0.78
CA THR A 891 -40.71 -19.03 -0.58
C THR A 891 -41.36 -18.78 0.77
N THR A 892 -40.88 -17.76 1.47
CA THR A 892 -41.43 -17.31 2.76
C THR A 892 -41.59 -15.81 2.76
N ASP A 893 -42.76 -15.34 3.18
CA ASP A 893 -42.99 -13.97 3.59
C ASP A 893 -42.62 -13.86 5.08
N GLY A 894 -41.71 -12.95 5.42
CA GLY A 894 -41.01 -12.92 6.70
C GLY A 894 -39.79 -13.83 6.75
N ILE A 895 -39.05 -13.75 7.87
CA ILE A 895 -37.73 -14.35 8.04
C ILE A 895 -37.82 -15.48 9.10
N PRO A 896 -38.13 -16.72 8.70
CA PRO A 896 -38.16 -17.85 9.63
C PRO A 896 -36.75 -18.19 10.09
N ARG A 897 -36.62 -19.03 11.12
CA ARG A 897 -35.31 -19.56 11.53
C ARG A 897 -34.72 -20.54 10.52
N GLU A 898 -35.57 -21.31 9.86
CA GLU A 898 -35.20 -22.29 8.85
C GLU A 898 -36.16 -22.20 7.65
N LEU A 899 -35.62 -22.29 6.44
CA LEU A 899 -36.38 -22.53 5.21
C LEU A 899 -35.93 -23.88 4.65
N VAL A 900 -36.88 -24.78 4.39
CA VAL A 900 -36.63 -26.18 4.02
C VAL A 900 -37.04 -26.41 2.57
N LEU A 901 -36.17 -27.05 1.79
CA LEU A 901 -36.44 -27.50 0.43
C LEU A 901 -36.29 -29.02 0.38
N GLU A 902 -37.28 -29.70 -0.21
CA GLU A 902 -37.16 -31.13 -0.52
C GLU A 902 -36.18 -31.30 -1.68
N ALA A 903 -35.19 -32.18 -1.52
CA ALA A 903 -34.25 -32.50 -2.58
C ALA A 903 -34.97 -33.29 -3.69
N PRO A 904 -34.96 -32.82 -4.96
CA PRO A 904 -35.64 -33.50 -6.05
C PRO A 904 -35.03 -34.88 -6.36
N ASP A 905 -33.72 -35.05 -6.14
CA ASP A 905 -33.03 -36.32 -6.32
C ASP A 905 -31.85 -36.49 -5.35
N ALA A 906 -31.15 -37.62 -5.42
CA ALA A 906 -29.96 -37.90 -4.59
C ALA A 906 -28.64 -37.41 -5.21
N GLY A 907 -28.72 -36.69 -6.34
CA GLY A 907 -27.61 -36.21 -7.14
C GLY A 907 -27.05 -34.87 -6.64
N PRO A 908 -26.18 -34.23 -7.45
CA PRO A 908 -25.73 -32.87 -7.20
C PRO A 908 -26.82 -31.86 -7.55
N HIS A 909 -26.84 -30.78 -6.77
CA HIS A 909 -27.82 -29.71 -6.92
C HIS A 909 -27.14 -28.36 -7.06
N ASP A 910 -27.83 -27.43 -7.71
CA ASP A 910 -27.51 -26.00 -7.67
C ASP A 910 -28.60 -25.29 -6.87
N LEU A 911 -28.17 -24.55 -5.84
CA LEU A 911 -29.03 -23.77 -4.98
C LEU A 911 -28.88 -22.28 -5.32
N GLU A 912 -29.98 -21.63 -5.66
CA GLU A 912 -30.08 -20.18 -5.78
C GLU A 912 -30.89 -19.64 -4.60
N VAL A 913 -30.35 -18.68 -3.86
CA VAL A 913 -31.03 -18.02 -2.73
C VAL A 913 -31.15 -16.55 -3.03
N THR A 914 -32.38 -16.02 -3.03
CA THR A 914 -32.69 -14.60 -3.11
C THR A 914 -33.14 -14.10 -1.75
N LEU A 915 -32.45 -13.09 -1.24
CA LEU A 915 -32.75 -12.41 0.01
C LEU A 915 -33.34 -11.04 -0.30
N THR A 916 -34.40 -10.66 0.39
CA THR A 916 -35.04 -9.36 0.30
C THR A 916 -35.31 -8.81 1.69
N GLY A 917 -35.13 -7.51 1.89
CA GLY A 917 -35.27 -6.90 3.22
C GLY A 917 -34.10 -7.25 4.15
N PRO A 918 -34.32 -7.29 5.49
CA PRO A 918 -33.29 -7.53 6.48
C PRO A 918 -33.00 -9.02 6.71
N ALA A 919 -33.30 -9.89 5.73
CA ALA A 919 -33.03 -11.33 5.83
C ALA A 919 -31.52 -11.60 5.77
N GLN A 920 -31.01 -12.40 6.71
CA GLN A 920 -29.63 -12.88 6.72
C GLN A 920 -29.59 -14.40 6.56
N LEU A 921 -28.80 -14.89 5.59
CA LEU A 921 -28.45 -16.30 5.45
C LEU A 921 -27.17 -16.59 6.22
N LEU A 922 -27.21 -17.56 7.13
CA LEU A 922 -26.06 -17.95 7.96
C LEU A 922 -25.29 -19.11 7.34
N GLU A 923 -26.02 -20.16 6.97
CA GLU A 923 -25.45 -21.40 6.43
C GLU A 923 -26.51 -22.26 5.75
N VAL A 924 -26.03 -23.21 4.95
CA VAL A 924 -26.82 -24.24 4.28
C VAL A 924 -26.45 -25.61 4.85
N THR A 925 -27.45 -26.37 5.28
CA THR A 925 -27.32 -27.72 5.85
C THR A 925 -28.20 -28.73 5.10
N ALA A 926 -27.97 -30.03 5.28
CA ALA A 926 -28.82 -31.08 4.71
C ALA A 926 -29.19 -32.14 5.76
N ARG A 927 -30.43 -32.64 5.73
CA ARG A 927 -30.99 -33.59 6.71
C ARG A 927 -31.63 -34.82 6.07
#